data_AF-A0A1Q6PU66-F1
#
_entry.id   AF-A0A1Q6PU66-F1
#
_cell.length_a   1.000
_cell.length_b   1.000
_cell.length_c   1.000
_cell.angle_alpha   90.00
_cell.angle_beta   90.00
_cell.angle_gamma   90.00
#
_symmetry.space_group_name_H-M   'P 1'
#
loop_
_entity.id
_entity.type
_entity.pdbx_description
1 polymer ?
#
loop_
_entity_poly.entity_id
_entity_poly.type
_entity_poly.pdbx_seq_one_letter_code
_entity_poly.pdbx_strand_id
1 'polypeptide(L)'
;MKREFSLKQIMQMILVCLLLVAVVYIFYRADHAELSQLNGPVTASQGAAPLENESDPALRSFTYLLDKGESTEYYLNYEDNPVMRYIANYKTFEASDGTQQRVLMSFQVPPAGKEADNLSLLVSTQSYPDVMSMTYFGGSLAELYEAGNILDLGPYIDQYMPNYKAWLEANPQVIATTPVGDQDLHLTLTGIRANLSAYDLFAGWCYRRDWIVRYGVQPDMLFDPMADSEPRPNPKAGQAFSGHYTLDKDGNAIESATLEKNVNGDSWVDDVIFPSGNTDPIYISDWEWMFEIFERALKEQGIADGYVTSVYYPGFNQNGDLVSSFGGGSPWLWYDAEHNEVKFGGDSDTFKTYLACMNAWWNRGWIDKQFAERSGDMYYKIDDVTVRSGKVGFWQGSVSTLGSRISNASLPYTEGAVVFGAANPINDVYGGPEQQLKIPNTFFGTAKYGGSVVVTDKAKEKDLALLFHWLDYFYTEEGAMLYNYGLSAEQQAQLQDATYLRFGVDAAYTLVERDGQQMVRFHDLLKVNDGNIRTAMNGSRVMGLSSPMLVDYGDTDTYVQHCIGQWDLYKPIGFMALYPFNHQLPVKAVQSNNKVYSRIVNEYMYVQVPQFITGKKNLESDWDTYCADLKKRGYQKVLKSFNELLQESDAE
;
A
#
# COMPACT_ATOMS: atom_id res chain seq x y z
N MET A 1 -23.87 -28.69 37.73
CA MET A 1 -23.94 -27.69 38.83
C MET A 1 -23.48 -26.35 38.28
N LYS A 2 -24.42 -25.44 37.99
CA LYS A 2 -24.09 -24.06 37.60
C LYS A 2 -23.63 -23.33 38.87
N ARG A 3 -22.34 -22.98 38.97
CA ARG A 3 -21.86 -22.09 40.03
C ARG A 3 -22.28 -20.67 39.65
N GLU A 4 -23.33 -20.16 40.29
CA GLU A 4 -23.66 -18.74 40.23
C GLU A 4 -22.60 -17.97 41.02
N PHE A 5 -21.85 -17.11 40.34
CA PHE A 5 -20.91 -16.21 40.99
C PHE A 5 -21.69 -15.12 41.72
N SER A 6 -21.33 -14.88 42.98
CA SER A 6 -21.94 -13.79 43.75
C SER A 6 -21.61 -12.43 43.13
N LEU A 7 -22.49 -11.44 43.30
CA LEU A 7 -22.28 -10.06 42.83
C LEU A 7 -20.91 -9.49 43.25
N LYS A 8 -20.40 -9.93 44.40
CA LYS A 8 -19.09 -9.55 44.95
C LYS A 8 -17.92 -10.12 44.15
N GLN A 9 -18.05 -11.34 43.63
CA GLN A 9 -17.06 -11.98 42.75
C GLN A 9 -17.06 -11.34 41.35
N ILE A 10 -18.23 -10.96 40.84
CA ILE A 10 -18.35 -10.21 39.58
C ILE A 10 -17.69 -8.83 39.71
N MET A 11 -17.94 -8.10 40.80
CA MET A 11 -17.26 -6.83 41.05
C MET A 11 -15.74 -6.98 41.21
N GLN A 12 -15.26 -8.03 41.88
CA GLN A 12 -13.82 -8.30 41.98
C GLN A 12 -13.20 -8.63 40.61
N MET A 13 -13.87 -9.40 39.76
CA MET A 13 -13.42 -9.65 38.38
C MET A 13 -13.38 -8.36 37.56
N ILE A 14 -14.41 -7.51 37.64
CA ILE A 14 -14.41 -6.21 36.94
C ILE A 14 -13.27 -5.32 37.44
N LEU A 15 -13.02 -5.28 38.75
CA LEU A 15 -11.93 -4.49 39.32
C LEU A 15 -10.55 -5.03 38.87
N VAL A 16 -10.38 -6.35 38.80
CA VAL A 16 -9.15 -6.99 38.30
C VAL A 16 -8.98 -6.76 36.81
N CYS A 17 -10.05 -6.81 36.01
CA CYS A 17 -10.02 -6.46 34.59
C CYS A 17 -9.67 -4.97 34.37
N LEU A 18 -10.24 -4.05 35.17
CA LEU A 18 -9.90 -2.63 35.10
C LEU A 18 -8.46 -2.36 35.55
N LEU A 19 -7.96 -3.08 36.55
CA LEU A 19 -6.55 -3.04 36.95
C LEU A 19 -5.64 -3.63 35.88
N LEU A 20 -6.03 -4.71 35.20
CA LEU A 20 -5.29 -5.27 34.06
C LEU A 20 -5.29 -4.32 32.87
N VAL A 21 -6.40 -3.66 32.56
CA VAL A 21 -6.47 -2.61 31.52
C VAL A 21 -5.61 -1.41 31.90
N ALA A 22 -5.62 -0.99 33.16
CA ALA A 22 -4.76 0.10 33.65
C ALA A 22 -3.28 -0.28 33.63
N VAL A 23 -2.95 -1.54 33.97
CA VAL A 23 -1.58 -2.08 33.95
C VAL A 23 -1.09 -2.26 32.51
N VAL A 24 -1.92 -2.77 31.61
CA VAL A 24 -1.66 -2.82 30.15
C VAL A 24 -1.51 -1.42 29.59
N TYR A 25 -2.30 -0.43 30.03
CA TYR A 25 -2.16 0.97 29.64
C TYR A 25 -0.88 1.63 30.21
N ILE A 26 -0.46 1.26 31.43
CA ILE A 26 0.78 1.70 32.06
C ILE A 26 2.00 1.07 31.36
N PHE A 27 1.93 -0.21 30.97
CA PHE A 27 2.99 -0.89 30.22
C PHE A 27 3.03 -0.48 28.75
N TYR A 28 1.88 -0.22 28.11
CA TYR A 28 1.78 0.47 26.83
C TYR A 28 2.48 1.84 26.89
N ARG A 29 2.28 2.59 27.99
CA ARG A 29 3.02 3.83 28.25
C ARG A 29 4.50 3.62 28.57
N ALA A 30 4.91 2.48 29.11
CA ALA A 30 6.29 2.20 29.50
C ALA A 30 7.16 1.73 28.32
N ASP A 31 6.63 0.95 27.39
CA ASP A 31 7.28 0.67 26.09
C ASP A 31 7.31 1.92 25.21
N HIS A 32 6.26 2.75 25.30
CA HIS A 32 6.34 4.11 24.79
C HIS A 32 7.25 5.00 25.62
N ALA A 33 7.74 4.63 26.82
CA ALA A 33 8.54 5.54 27.65
C ALA A 33 10.00 5.64 27.21
N GLU A 34 10.58 4.59 26.66
CA GLU A 34 11.93 4.69 26.05
C GLU A 34 11.90 5.51 24.75
N LEU A 35 10.78 5.49 24.01
CA LEU A 35 10.52 6.41 22.88
C LEU A 35 10.00 7.78 23.35
N SER A 36 9.29 7.88 24.48
CA SER A 36 8.71 9.13 24.96
C SER A 36 9.68 9.98 25.74
N GLN A 37 10.80 9.42 26.20
CA GLN A 37 11.94 10.23 26.64
C GLN A 37 12.55 11.03 25.47
N LEU A 38 12.34 10.59 24.22
CA LEU A 38 12.64 11.34 22.99
C LEU A 38 11.45 12.17 22.48
N ASN A 39 10.23 11.99 23.02
CA ASN A 39 8.99 12.68 22.62
C ASN A 39 8.46 13.67 23.67
N GLY A 40 9.38 14.47 24.26
CA GLY A 40 8.95 15.72 24.88
C GLY A 40 8.21 16.60 23.85
N PRO A 41 7.29 17.48 24.28
CA PRO A 41 6.63 18.41 23.36
C PRO A 41 7.70 19.20 22.58
N VAL A 42 7.51 19.30 21.25
CA VAL A 42 8.35 20.13 20.39
C VAL A 42 8.21 21.59 20.83
N THR A 43 9.14 22.07 21.66
CA THR A 43 9.40 23.50 21.80
C THR A 43 10.30 23.90 20.64
N ALA A 44 9.94 24.98 19.94
CA ALA A 44 10.64 25.50 18.77
C ALA A 44 12.17 25.29 18.83
N SER A 45 12.71 24.68 17.77
CA SER A 45 14.12 24.44 17.44
C SER A 45 15.15 25.05 18.41
N GLN A 46 15.48 24.35 19.49
CA GLN A 46 16.71 24.64 20.23
C GLN A 46 17.83 23.80 19.64
N GLY A 47 18.54 24.35 18.65
CA GLY A 47 19.78 23.76 18.13
C GLY A 47 20.01 23.94 16.63
N ALA A 48 18.98 24.28 15.86
CA ALA A 48 19.11 24.48 14.43
C ALA A 48 19.69 25.88 14.12
N ALA A 49 20.57 26.00 13.12
CA ALA A 49 20.86 27.30 12.52
C ALA A 49 19.52 27.89 12.03
N PRO A 50 19.15 29.13 12.43
CA PRO A 50 17.93 29.77 11.93
C PRO A 50 17.98 29.83 10.41
N LEU A 51 16.87 29.62 9.69
CA LEU A 51 16.83 30.10 8.30
C LEU A 51 17.11 31.62 8.34
N GLU A 52 17.99 32.11 7.50
CA GLU A 52 18.09 33.55 7.28
C GLU A 52 16.71 34.05 6.84
N ASN A 53 15.99 34.72 7.75
CA ASN A 53 14.64 35.30 7.61
C ASN A 53 13.40 34.38 7.79
N GLU A 54 13.41 33.44 8.74
CA GLU A 54 12.26 32.55 9.07
C GLU A 54 10.89 33.21 9.32
N SER A 55 10.86 34.47 9.73
CA SER A 55 9.65 35.09 10.30
C SER A 55 9.01 36.16 9.43
N ASP A 56 9.46 36.37 8.18
CA ASP A 56 8.84 37.32 7.27
C ASP A 56 8.04 36.60 6.16
N PRO A 57 6.70 36.53 6.28
CA PRO A 57 5.83 36.01 5.23
C PRO A 57 6.00 36.72 3.88
N ALA A 58 6.53 37.95 3.86
CA ALA A 58 6.76 38.71 2.63
C ALA A 58 7.92 38.16 1.79
N LEU A 59 8.76 37.28 2.35
CA LEU A 59 9.87 36.62 1.65
C LEU A 59 9.48 35.25 1.09
N ARG A 60 8.28 34.72 1.40
CA ARG A 60 7.83 33.43 0.86
C ARG A 60 7.42 33.56 -0.60
N SER A 61 8.14 32.87 -1.47
CA SER A 61 7.99 32.99 -2.92
C SER A 61 6.69 32.35 -3.41
N PHE A 62 6.33 31.17 -2.91
CA PHE A 62 5.19 30.37 -3.40
C PHE A 62 4.46 29.64 -2.27
N THR A 63 3.24 29.18 -2.57
CA THR A 63 2.36 28.41 -1.69
C THR A 63 2.04 27.06 -2.34
N TYR A 64 2.08 25.98 -1.56
CA TYR A 64 1.90 24.62 -2.04
C TYR A 64 0.93 23.86 -1.13
N LEU A 65 -0.17 23.36 -1.68
CA LEU A 65 -1.06 22.43 -0.97
C LEU A 65 -0.56 20.99 -1.11
N LEU A 66 -0.18 20.40 0.02
CA LEU A 66 0.19 19.00 0.12
C LEU A 66 -1.08 18.12 0.15
N ASP A 67 -0.95 16.86 -0.23
CA ASP A 67 -2.02 15.87 -0.05
C ASP A 67 -2.14 15.42 1.42
N LYS A 68 -1.01 15.40 2.13
CA LYS A 68 -0.90 15.01 3.53
C LYS A 68 0.36 15.63 4.14
N GLY A 69 0.31 15.95 5.43
CA GLY A 69 1.47 16.36 6.22
C GLY A 69 1.99 15.27 7.16
N GLU A 70 3.06 15.59 7.86
CA GLU A 70 3.68 14.71 8.85
C GLU A 70 3.13 14.96 10.25
N SER A 71 3.37 14.00 11.16
CA SER A 71 3.02 14.17 12.57
C SER A 71 3.73 15.39 13.15
N THR A 72 2.98 16.20 13.91
CA THR A 72 3.53 17.35 14.64
C THR A 72 4.55 16.96 15.72
N GLU A 73 4.70 15.65 15.99
CA GLU A 73 5.77 15.09 16.81
C GLU A 73 7.16 15.33 16.24
N TYR A 74 7.29 15.43 14.91
CA TYR A 74 8.56 15.67 14.23
C TYR A 74 8.86 17.16 14.11
N TYR A 75 7.92 17.92 13.54
CA TYR A 75 7.98 19.37 13.38
C TYR A 75 6.58 19.96 13.23
N LEU A 76 6.44 21.27 13.51
CA LEU A 76 5.13 21.94 13.50
C LEU A 76 4.67 22.31 12.08
N ASN A 77 5.59 22.77 11.24
CA ASN A 77 5.30 23.19 9.88
C ASN A 77 6.11 22.33 8.90
N TYR A 78 5.57 22.05 7.72
CA TYR A 78 6.28 21.19 6.75
C TYR A 78 7.52 21.88 6.16
N GLU A 79 7.58 23.21 6.21
CA GLU A 79 8.77 24.01 5.92
C GLU A 79 9.98 23.62 6.79
N ASP A 80 9.73 23.07 7.98
CA ASP A 80 10.76 22.64 8.90
C ASP A 80 11.31 21.23 8.56
N ASN A 81 10.77 20.58 7.54
CA ASN A 81 11.27 19.30 7.03
C ASN A 81 12.77 19.41 6.66
N PRO A 82 13.60 18.41 7.00
CA PRO A 82 15.06 18.49 6.80
C PRO A 82 15.47 18.75 5.34
N VAL A 83 14.77 18.14 4.38
CA VAL A 83 15.02 18.34 2.95
C VAL A 83 14.59 19.72 2.51
N MET A 84 13.41 20.20 2.94
CA MET A 84 12.93 21.54 2.61
C MET A 84 13.87 22.62 3.16
N ARG A 85 14.37 22.44 4.39
CA ARG A 85 15.37 23.33 4.99
C ARG A 85 16.72 23.27 4.27
N TYR A 86 17.17 22.09 3.86
CA TYR A 86 18.40 21.95 3.07
C TYR A 86 18.31 22.74 1.76
N ILE A 87 17.22 22.54 1.01
CA ILE A 87 16.98 23.23 -0.27
C ILE A 87 16.89 24.74 -0.06
N ALA A 88 16.11 25.20 0.91
CA ALA A 88 15.93 26.62 1.21
C ALA A 88 17.24 27.34 1.56
N ASN A 89 18.17 26.67 2.26
CA ASN A 89 19.43 27.27 2.68
C ASN A 89 20.53 27.21 1.62
N TYR A 90 20.61 26.10 0.88
CA TYR A 90 21.81 25.77 0.09
C TYR A 90 21.59 25.65 -1.41
N LYS A 91 20.34 25.78 -1.89
CA LYS A 91 20.04 25.74 -3.32
C LYS A 91 19.52 27.09 -3.79
N THR A 92 19.88 27.43 -5.02
CA THR A 92 19.34 28.58 -5.75
C THR A 92 18.86 28.12 -7.11
N PHE A 93 17.89 28.83 -7.65
CA PHE A 93 17.24 28.54 -8.91
C PHE A 93 17.24 29.80 -9.76
N GLU A 94 17.32 29.63 -11.07
CA GLU A 94 17.32 30.77 -11.99
C GLU A 94 15.92 31.38 -12.07
N ALA A 95 15.82 32.69 -11.91
CA ALA A 95 14.60 33.46 -12.07
C ALA A 95 14.44 33.94 -13.52
N SER A 96 13.29 34.53 -13.85
CA SER A 96 12.96 34.96 -15.21
C SER A 96 13.91 36.05 -15.75
N ASP A 97 14.60 36.77 -14.86
CA ASP A 97 15.61 37.79 -15.19
C ASP A 97 17.05 37.24 -15.27
N GLY A 98 17.24 35.93 -15.11
CA GLY A 98 18.53 35.24 -15.12
C GLY A 98 19.30 35.29 -13.79
N THR A 99 18.72 35.88 -12.73
CA THR A 99 19.36 35.89 -11.40
C THR A 99 19.15 34.56 -10.67
N GLN A 100 20.12 34.17 -9.85
CA GLN A 100 20.01 33.01 -8.97
C GLN A 100 19.35 33.42 -7.65
N GLN A 101 18.20 32.83 -7.33
CA GLN A 101 17.42 33.16 -6.13
C GLN A 101 17.11 31.92 -5.31
N ARG A 102 17.00 32.09 -3.98
CA ARG A 102 16.48 31.05 -3.07
C ARG A 102 14.96 31.02 -3.18
N VAL A 103 14.38 29.83 -2.98
CA VAL A 103 12.92 29.65 -2.91
C VAL A 103 12.52 29.29 -1.48
N LEU A 104 11.66 30.11 -0.89
CA LEU A 104 11.01 29.82 0.39
C LEU A 104 9.55 29.45 0.12
N MET A 105 9.27 28.14 0.12
CA MET A 105 7.94 27.60 -0.11
C MET A 105 7.10 27.65 1.18
N SER A 106 5.84 28.06 1.08
CA SER A 106 4.85 27.94 2.14
C SER A 106 3.99 26.70 1.91
N PHE A 107 3.95 25.77 2.86
CA PHE A 107 3.15 24.56 2.71
C PHE A 107 1.82 24.66 3.44
N GLN A 108 0.76 24.24 2.76
CA GLN A 108 -0.56 24.07 3.33
C GLN A 108 -0.82 22.59 3.52
N VAL A 109 -1.05 22.17 4.77
CA VAL A 109 -1.32 20.79 5.14
C VAL A 109 -2.82 20.64 5.39
N PRO A 110 -3.54 19.76 4.67
CA PRO A 110 -4.92 19.46 4.98
C PRO A 110 -5.04 18.80 6.36
N PRO A 111 -6.12 19.06 7.14
CA PRO A 111 -6.36 18.33 8.37
C PRO A 111 -6.51 16.82 8.08
N ALA A 112 -5.89 15.99 8.91
CA ALA A 112 -5.91 14.53 8.73
C ALA A 112 -7.34 13.98 8.71
N GLY A 113 -7.64 13.13 7.71
CA GLY A 113 -8.97 12.56 7.48
C GLY A 113 -9.98 13.53 6.85
N LYS A 114 -9.54 14.72 6.44
CA LYS A 114 -10.33 15.77 5.79
C LYS A 114 -9.70 16.26 4.48
N GLU A 115 -8.80 15.48 3.91
CA GLU A 115 -8.01 15.84 2.73
C GLU A 115 -8.92 16.14 1.52
N ALA A 116 -9.85 15.24 1.21
CA ALA A 116 -10.80 15.40 0.10
C ALA A 116 -11.79 16.55 0.34
N ASP A 117 -12.28 16.71 1.57
CA ASP A 117 -13.17 17.81 1.97
C ASP A 117 -12.46 19.17 1.82
N ASN A 118 -11.20 19.25 2.28
CA ASN A 118 -10.38 20.46 2.20
C ASN A 118 -10.09 20.87 0.76
N LEU A 119 -9.70 19.92 -0.10
CA LEU A 119 -9.48 20.20 -1.51
C LEU A 119 -10.78 20.64 -2.21
N SER A 120 -11.90 19.98 -1.92
CA SER A 120 -13.22 20.36 -2.46
C SER A 120 -13.62 21.77 -2.03
N LEU A 121 -13.32 22.16 -0.78
CA LEU A 121 -13.55 23.51 -0.28
C LEU A 121 -12.74 24.55 -1.07
N LEU A 122 -11.43 24.35 -1.22
CA LEU A 122 -10.54 25.25 -1.97
C LEU A 122 -11.01 25.42 -3.42
N VAL A 123 -11.46 24.34 -4.06
CA VAL A 123 -12.06 24.37 -5.40
C VAL A 123 -13.35 25.16 -5.44
N SER A 124 -14.25 24.95 -4.47
CA SER A 124 -15.53 25.67 -4.43
C SER A 124 -15.39 27.17 -4.15
N THR A 125 -14.38 27.56 -3.36
CA THR A 125 -14.15 28.96 -2.98
C THR A 125 -13.15 29.67 -3.89
N GLN A 126 -12.56 28.95 -4.85
CA GLN A 126 -11.46 29.43 -5.72
C GLN A 126 -10.30 30.05 -4.92
N SER A 127 -10.10 29.60 -3.67
CA SER A 127 -9.09 30.15 -2.77
C SER A 127 -7.78 29.39 -2.92
N TYR A 128 -7.28 29.31 -4.15
CA TYR A 128 -6.18 28.43 -4.49
C TYR A 128 -4.82 28.92 -3.95
N PRO A 129 -3.92 27.99 -3.55
CA PRO A 129 -2.48 28.24 -3.49
C PRO A 129 -1.86 28.15 -4.89
N ASP A 130 -0.58 28.49 -5.01
CA ASP A 130 0.13 28.55 -6.30
C ASP A 130 0.29 27.14 -6.91
N VAL A 131 0.55 26.14 -6.08
CA VAL A 131 0.65 24.73 -6.48
C VAL A 131 -0.30 23.89 -5.63
N MET A 132 -1.02 22.95 -6.25
CA MET A 132 -1.91 22.03 -5.53
C MET A 132 -1.67 20.59 -5.92
N SER A 133 -1.53 19.73 -4.92
CA SER A 133 -1.71 18.29 -5.11
C SER A 133 -3.16 17.96 -5.46
N MET A 134 -3.33 17.13 -6.48
CA MET A 134 -4.62 16.68 -6.98
C MET A 134 -4.95 15.24 -6.58
N THR A 135 -4.18 14.64 -5.65
CA THR A 135 -4.36 13.25 -5.18
C THR A 135 -5.81 12.92 -4.78
N TYR A 136 -6.51 13.87 -4.16
CA TYR A 136 -7.91 13.69 -3.72
C TYR A 136 -8.94 14.37 -4.62
N PHE A 137 -8.53 14.87 -5.79
CA PHE A 137 -9.43 15.61 -6.67
C PHE A 137 -10.31 14.64 -7.45
N GLY A 138 -11.63 14.69 -7.20
CA GLY A 138 -12.62 13.90 -7.95
C GLY A 138 -13.24 14.61 -9.16
N GLY A 139 -12.77 15.82 -9.47
CA GLY A 139 -13.30 16.66 -10.56
C GLY A 139 -12.47 16.57 -11.85
N SER A 140 -12.65 17.56 -12.73
CA SER A 140 -11.93 17.63 -14.01
C SER A 140 -10.87 18.71 -14.05
N LEU A 141 -9.67 18.32 -14.51
CA LEU A 141 -8.59 19.25 -14.82
C LEU A 141 -8.93 20.14 -16.02
N ALA A 142 -9.56 19.58 -17.07
CA ALA A 142 -10.02 20.33 -18.22
C ALA A 142 -11.02 21.44 -17.83
N GLU A 143 -11.96 21.16 -16.91
CA GLU A 143 -12.95 22.14 -16.45
C GLU A 143 -12.28 23.22 -15.58
N LEU A 144 -11.29 22.86 -14.75
CA LEU A 144 -10.49 23.84 -14.00
C LEU A 144 -9.70 24.76 -14.95
N TYR A 145 -9.13 24.20 -16.02
CA TYR A 145 -8.40 24.95 -17.03
C TYR A 145 -9.32 25.87 -17.83
N GLU A 146 -10.45 25.36 -18.33
CA GLU A 146 -11.45 26.14 -19.07
C GLU A 146 -12.06 27.27 -18.22
N ALA A 147 -12.19 27.06 -16.90
CA ALA A 147 -12.60 28.10 -15.95
C ALA A 147 -11.49 29.13 -15.67
N GLY A 148 -10.27 28.90 -16.15
CA GLY A 148 -9.12 29.78 -15.97
C GLY A 148 -8.40 29.63 -14.63
N ASN A 149 -8.65 28.55 -13.88
CA ASN A 149 -8.12 28.34 -12.52
C ASN A 149 -6.73 27.68 -12.48
N ILE A 150 -6.33 26.99 -13.55
CA ILE A 150 -5.03 26.31 -13.65
C ILE A 150 -4.34 26.63 -14.97
N LEU A 151 -3.02 26.42 -15.02
CA LEU A 151 -2.19 26.68 -16.17
C LEU A 151 -2.09 25.44 -17.09
N ASP A 152 -1.89 25.70 -18.39
CA ASP A 152 -1.20 24.74 -19.25
C ASP A 152 0.30 24.86 -18.97
N LEU A 153 0.90 23.77 -18.51
CA LEU A 153 2.29 23.70 -18.07
C LEU A 153 3.26 23.47 -19.23
N GLY A 154 2.77 23.09 -20.42
CA GLY A 154 3.59 22.70 -21.56
C GLY A 154 4.72 23.69 -21.89
N PRO A 155 4.40 25.00 -22.10
CA PRO A 155 5.42 26.01 -22.38
C PRO A 155 6.48 26.15 -21.27
N TYR A 156 6.08 25.94 -20.01
CA TYR A 156 6.98 26.06 -18.87
C TYR A 156 7.83 24.82 -18.68
N ILE A 157 7.29 23.63 -18.96
CA ILE A 157 8.05 22.38 -18.99
C ILE A 157 9.14 22.48 -20.06
N ASP A 158 8.78 22.93 -21.26
CA ASP A 158 9.70 23.09 -22.38
C ASP A 158 10.86 24.05 -22.09
N GLN A 159 10.58 25.13 -21.36
CA GLN A 159 11.54 26.20 -21.14
C GLN A 159 12.35 26.04 -19.85
N TYR A 160 11.74 25.53 -18.77
CA TYR A 160 12.27 25.61 -17.41
C TYR A 160 12.39 24.25 -16.70
N MET A 161 11.96 23.13 -17.32
CA MET A 161 12.04 21.80 -16.71
C MET A 161 12.80 20.77 -17.56
N PRO A 162 14.09 21.00 -17.85
CA PRO A 162 14.84 20.10 -18.72
C PRO A 162 14.94 18.67 -18.19
N ASN A 163 14.95 18.43 -16.87
CA ASN A 163 15.07 17.09 -16.31
C ASN A 163 13.76 16.30 -16.44
N TYR A 164 12.63 16.92 -16.06
CA TYR A 164 11.30 16.34 -16.23
C TYR A 164 10.99 16.06 -17.70
N LYS A 165 11.30 17.03 -18.57
CA LYS A 165 11.13 16.88 -20.01
C LYS A 165 11.96 15.73 -20.58
N ALA A 166 13.26 15.68 -20.26
CA ALA A 166 14.12 14.58 -20.70
C ALA A 166 13.59 13.22 -20.25
N TRP A 167 13.02 13.15 -19.04
CA TRP A 167 12.39 11.93 -18.56
C TRP A 167 11.15 11.55 -19.38
N LEU A 168 10.25 12.51 -19.67
CA LEU A 168 9.07 12.27 -20.51
C LEU A 168 9.45 11.82 -21.92
N GLU A 169 10.44 12.48 -22.54
CA GLU A 169 10.96 12.12 -23.86
C GLU A 169 11.56 10.71 -23.90
N ALA A 170 12.23 10.28 -22.82
CA ALA A 170 12.75 8.93 -22.67
C ALA A 170 11.65 7.88 -22.40
N ASN A 171 10.43 8.30 -22.09
CA ASN A 171 9.30 7.44 -21.73
C ASN A 171 8.02 7.82 -22.50
N PRO A 172 8.00 7.72 -23.85
CA PRO A 172 6.89 8.18 -24.68
C PRO A 172 5.56 7.45 -24.43
N GLN A 173 5.58 6.29 -23.76
CA GLN A 173 4.39 5.57 -23.33
C GLN A 173 3.63 6.28 -22.17
N VAL A 174 4.23 7.30 -21.55
CA VAL A 174 3.57 8.07 -20.49
C VAL A 174 2.65 9.10 -21.11
N ILE A 175 1.35 8.94 -20.90
CA ILE A 175 0.38 9.99 -21.22
C ILE A 175 0.40 11.00 -20.07
N ALA A 176 1.11 12.11 -20.29
CA ALA A 176 1.23 13.24 -19.35
C ALA A 176 0.41 14.47 -19.78
N THR A 177 -0.51 14.28 -20.73
CA THR A 177 -1.41 15.32 -21.27
C THR A 177 -2.86 15.03 -20.88
N THR A 178 -3.68 16.07 -20.92
CA THR A 178 -5.13 16.03 -20.70
C THR A 178 -5.83 16.57 -21.95
N PRO A 179 -6.78 15.82 -22.53
CA PRO A 179 -7.58 16.31 -23.65
C PRO A 179 -8.47 17.49 -23.23
N VAL A 180 -8.40 18.59 -23.99
CA VAL A 180 -9.25 19.78 -23.85
C VAL A 180 -9.70 20.23 -25.24
N GLY A 181 -10.95 19.90 -25.59
CA GLY A 181 -11.45 20.11 -26.95
C GLY A 181 -10.67 19.26 -27.95
N ASP A 182 -10.06 19.91 -28.96
CA ASP A 182 -9.24 19.27 -29.99
C ASP A 182 -7.72 19.35 -29.68
N GLN A 183 -7.34 19.70 -28.45
CA GLN A 183 -5.94 19.87 -28.03
C GLN A 183 -5.62 18.94 -26.86
N ASP A 184 -4.37 18.47 -26.81
CA ASP A 184 -3.80 17.79 -25.65
C ASP A 184 -2.88 18.76 -24.89
N LEU A 185 -3.24 19.08 -23.65
CA LEU A 185 -2.53 20.07 -22.83
C LEU A 185 -1.81 19.42 -21.66
N HIS A 186 -0.69 19.98 -21.23
CA HIS A 186 0.01 19.52 -20.03
C HIS A 186 -0.57 20.22 -18.79
N LEU A 187 -1.73 19.76 -18.29
CA LEU A 187 -2.38 20.41 -17.15
C LEU A 187 -1.80 20.05 -15.78
N THR A 188 -0.97 19.00 -15.71
CA THR A 188 -0.36 18.52 -14.47
C THR A 188 1.10 18.15 -14.68
N LEU A 189 1.89 18.31 -13.62
CA LEU A 189 3.08 17.50 -13.46
C LEU A 189 2.65 16.15 -12.87
N THR A 190 3.10 15.06 -13.49
CA THR A 190 2.76 13.69 -13.09
C THR A 190 3.88 13.11 -12.22
N GLY A 191 3.50 12.51 -11.08
CA GLY A 191 4.44 11.77 -10.25
C GLY A 191 4.90 10.48 -10.94
N ILE A 192 6.20 10.22 -10.87
CA ILE A 192 6.87 9.19 -11.67
C ILE A 192 7.70 8.29 -10.76
N ARG A 193 7.63 6.97 -10.98
CA ARG A 193 8.57 5.97 -10.44
C ARG A 193 9.59 5.58 -11.51
N ALA A 194 10.86 5.86 -11.26
CA ALA A 194 11.95 5.48 -12.15
C ALA A 194 12.11 3.96 -12.21
N ASN A 195 12.12 3.31 -11.04
CA ASN A 195 12.16 1.86 -10.89
C ASN A 195 10.90 1.38 -10.17
N LEU A 196 10.38 0.24 -10.62
CA LEU A 196 9.43 -0.55 -9.86
C LEU A 196 10.18 -1.76 -9.33
N SER A 197 10.14 -1.95 -8.02
CA SER A 197 10.65 -3.12 -7.34
C SER A 197 9.50 -3.86 -6.66
N ALA A 198 9.70 -5.14 -6.34
CA ALA A 198 8.72 -5.88 -5.55
C ALA A 198 8.43 -5.18 -4.20
N TYR A 199 9.40 -4.43 -3.64
CA TYR A 199 9.22 -3.61 -2.43
C TYR A 199 8.23 -2.47 -2.56
N ASP A 200 7.88 -2.03 -3.78
CA ASP A 200 6.83 -1.04 -3.96
C ASP A 200 5.44 -1.62 -3.62
N LEU A 201 5.30 -2.95 -3.53
CA LEU A 201 4.12 -3.59 -2.95
C LEU A 201 4.17 -3.47 -1.42
N PHE A 202 3.34 -2.58 -0.89
CA PHE A 202 3.29 -2.31 0.55
C PHE A 202 2.46 -3.33 1.34
N ALA A 203 1.65 -4.16 0.66
CA ALA A 203 0.75 -5.12 1.28
C ALA A 203 0.45 -6.32 0.36
N GLY A 204 0.08 -7.43 1.00
CA GLY A 204 -0.37 -8.66 0.35
C GLY A 204 -0.88 -9.68 1.37
N TRP A 205 -1.09 -10.92 0.93
CA TRP A 205 -1.54 -11.99 1.81
C TRP A 205 -0.42 -12.42 2.77
N CYS A 206 -0.74 -12.57 4.05
CA CYS A 206 0.14 -12.96 5.14
C CYS A 206 -0.43 -14.20 5.84
N TYR A 207 0.46 -15.09 6.32
CA TYR A 207 0.04 -16.29 7.04
C TYR A 207 1.01 -16.72 8.15
N ARG A 208 0.48 -17.34 9.21
CA ARG A 208 1.26 -17.88 10.34
C ARG A 208 2.02 -19.15 9.93
N ARG A 209 3.23 -18.98 9.39
CA ARG A 209 4.12 -20.10 9.05
C ARG A 209 4.49 -20.92 10.29
N ASP A 210 4.71 -20.28 11.42
CA ASP A 210 5.00 -20.98 12.68
C ASP A 210 3.84 -21.90 13.10
N TRP A 211 2.59 -21.59 12.75
CA TRP A 211 1.48 -22.51 13.01
C TRP A 211 1.52 -23.74 12.11
N ILE A 212 1.96 -23.61 10.85
CA ILE A 212 2.17 -24.78 9.98
C ILE A 212 3.25 -25.67 10.58
N VAL A 213 4.38 -25.09 11.01
CA VAL A 213 5.49 -25.86 11.60
C VAL A 213 5.07 -26.56 12.90
N ARG A 214 4.34 -25.87 13.78
CA ARG A 214 3.98 -26.38 15.12
C ARG A 214 2.80 -27.36 15.11
N TYR A 215 1.80 -27.15 14.25
CA TYR A 215 0.53 -27.89 14.28
C TYR A 215 0.28 -28.74 13.04
N GLY A 216 1.05 -28.54 11.97
CA GLY A 216 0.99 -29.32 10.74
C GLY A 216 1.86 -30.57 10.77
N VAL A 217 1.64 -31.42 9.77
CA VAL A 217 2.51 -32.55 9.43
C VAL A 217 2.68 -32.59 7.92
N GLN A 218 3.77 -33.18 7.47
CA GLN A 218 4.07 -33.42 6.06
C GLN A 218 2.88 -34.09 5.35
N PRO A 219 2.41 -33.56 4.19
CA PRO A 219 1.25 -34.10 3.48
C PRO A 219 1.52 -35.51 2.96
N ASP A 220 0.48 -36.34 2.82
CA ASP A 220 0.63 -37.74 2.37
C ASP A 220 1.05 -37.84 0.91
N MET A 221 0.47 -36.98 0.07
CA MET A 221 0.69 -36.93 -1.36
C MET A 221 1.12 -35.51 -1.75
N LEU A 222 1.92 -35.44 -2.80
CA LEU A 222 2.33 -34.22 -3.47
C LEU A 222 1.77 -34.23 -4.89
N PHE A 223 1.19 -33.12 -5.32
CA PHE A 223 0.65 -32.98 -6.67
C PHE A 223 0.57 -31.52 -7.09
N ASP A 224 1.42 -31.12 -8.02
CA ASP A 224 1.29 -29.82 -8.69
C ASP A 224 0.38 -29.97 -9.93
N PRO A 225 -0.85 -29.44 -9.95
CA PRO A 225 -1.77 -29.64 -11.06
C PRO A 225 -1.32 -29.00 -12.38
N MET A 226 -0.31 -28.11 -12.37
CA MET A 226 0.25 -27.50 -13.59
C MET A 226 1.56 -28.15 -14.04
N ALA A 227 2.26 -28.87 -13.16
CA ALA A 227 3.56 -29.48 -13.48
C ALA A 227 3.56 -31.01 -13.48
N ASP A 228 2.74 -31.64 -12.65
CA ASP A 228 2.71 -33.09 -12.46
C ASP A 228 1.63 -33.77 -13.32
N SER A 229 1.93 -34.96 -13.85
CA SER A 229 0.95 -35.77 -14.57
C SER A 229 0.04 -36.60 -13.66
N GLU A 230 0.51 -36.90 -12.44
CA GLU A 230 -0.24 -37.67 -11.42
C GLU A 230 0.30 -37.38 -10.00
N PRO A 231 -0.52 -37.53 -8.95
CA PRO A 231 -0.07 -37.38 -7.56
C PRO A 231 1.00 -38.41 -7.18
N ARG A 232 1.99 -37.99 -6.40
CA ARG A 232 3.11 -38.83 -5.92
C ARG A 232 3.18 -38.88 -4.39
N PRO A 233 3.54 -40.02 -3.78
CA PRO A 233 3.69 -40.11 -2.33
C PRO A 233 4.80 -39.19 -1.79
N ASN A 234 4.57 -38.56 -0.64
CA ASN A 234 5.61 -37.83 0.07
C ASN A 234 6.46 -38.80 0.92
N PRO A 235 7.78 -38.91 0.72
CA PRO A 235 8.64 -39.75 1.55
C PRO A 235 8.62 -39.40 3.05
N LYS A 236 8.22 -38.17 3.39
CA LYS A 236 8.11 -37.68 4.76
C LYS A 236 6.67 -37.66 5.30
N ALA A 237 5.70 -38.24 4.60
CA ALA A 237 4.28 -38.24 4.98
C ALA A 237 4.04 -38.46 6.48
N GLY A 238 3.24 -37.59 7.09
CA GLY A 238 2.86 -37.65 8.52
C GLY A 238 3.96 -37.26 9.51
N GLN A 239 5.19 -36.97 9.07
CA GLN A 239 6.24 -36.45 9.94
C GLN A 239 5.95 -35.00 10.33
N ALA A 240 6.32 -34.63 11.57
CA ALA A 240 6.26 -33.23 12.01
C ALA A 240 7.27 -32.38 11.22
N PHE A 241 6.92 -31.12 10.99
CA PHE A 241 7.84 -30.15 10.42
C PHE A 241 8.87 -29.68 11.45
N SER A 242 9.95 -29.10 10.96
CA SER A 242 11.04 -28.52 11.72
C SER A 242 11.39 -27.15 11.15
N GLY A 243 11.81 -26.23 12.03
CA GLY A 243 12.29 -24.90 11.64
C GLY A 243 13.16 -24.29 12.72
N HIS A 244 14.08 -23.43 12.30
CA HIS A 244 15.03 -22.74 13.18
C HIS A 244 15.52 -21.44 12.55
N TYR A 245 16.05 -20.55 13.39
CA TYR A 245 16.76 -19.36 12.97
C TYR A 245 18.24 -19.68 12.73
N THR A 246 18.79 -19.12 11.66
CA THR A 246 20.13 -19.46 11.16
C THR A 246 21.18 -18.39 11.47
N LEU A 247 20.76 -17.17 11.87
CA LEU A 247 21.67 -16.06 12.14
C LEU A 247 21.35 -15.37 13.47
N ASP A 248 22.39 -14.90 14.16
CA ASP A 248 22.26 -13.89 15.21
C ASP A 248 22.17 -12.47 14.62
N LYS A 249 21.94 -11.46 15.47
CA LYS A 249 21.82 -10.05 15.05
C LYS A 249 23.12 -9.45 14.52
N ASP A 250 24.26 -10.09 14.79
CA ASP A 250 25.57 -9.69 14.28
C ASP A 250 25.89 -10.38 12.93
N GLY A 251 25.00 -11.26 12.44
CA GLY A 251 25.16 -11.99 11.18
C GLY A 251 25.98 -13.28 11.30
N ASN A 252 26.26 -13.76 12.52
CA ASN A 252 26.96 -15.03 12.72
C ASN A 252 25.97 -16.20 12.63
N ALA A 253 26.45 -17.33 12.10
CA ALA A 253 25.68 -18.55 12.01
C ALA A 253 25.33 -19.10 13.41
N ILE A 254 24.05 -19.42 13.61
CA ILE A 254 23.50 -20.08 14.79
C ILE A 254 22.47 -21.13 14.37
N GLU A 255 22.02 -21.94 15.32
CA GLU A 255 20.85 -22.81 15.14
C GLU A 255 19.97 -22.65 16.38
N SER A 256 18.89 -21.88 16.25
CA SER A 256 17.97 -21.60 17.37
C SER A 256 16.54 -21.94 17.01
N ALA A 257 15.87 -22.77 17.82
CA ALA A 257 14.44 -23.05 17.67
C ALA A 257 13.54 -21.93 18.21
N THR A 258 14.11 -20.97 18.94
CA THR A 258 13.37 -19.88 19.62
C THR A 258 13.93 -18.51 19.25
N LEU A 259 13.04 -17.51 19.21
CA LEU A 259 13.41 -16.12 18.94
C LEU A 259 13.94 -15.44 20.21
N GLU A 260 15.19 -15.72 20.56
CA GLU A 260 15.87 -15.09 21.69
C GLU A 260 16.32 -13.66 21.35
N LYS A 261 16.73 -12.89 22.38
CA LYS A 261 17.09 -11.47 22.22
C LYS A 261 18.19 -11.21 21.18
N ASN A 262 19.15 -12.13 21.02
CA ASN A 262 20.26 -11.99 20.07
C ASN A 262 19.99 -12.65 18.71
N VAL A 263 18.84 -13.30 18.51
CA VAL A 263 18.52 -14.00 17.26
C VAL A 263 18.04 -13.00 16.21
N ASN A 264 18.47 -13.17 14.96
CA ASN A 264 17.90 -12.47 13.83
C ASN A 264 16.58 -13.15 13.42
N GLY A 265 15.47 -12.48 13.68
CA GLY A 265 14.14 -13.01 13.39
C GLY A 265 13.80 -13.16 11.91
N ASP A 266 14.59 -12.55 11.02
CA ASP A 266 14.43 -12.66 9.56
C ASP A 266 15.30 -13.79 8.97
N SER A 267 16.00 -14.57 9.80
CA SER A 267 16.86 -15.70 9.40
C SER A 267 16.20 -17.08 9.48
N TRP A 268 14.87 -17.12 9.60
CA TRP A 268 14.10 -18.34 9.75
C TRP A 268 14.20 -19.24 8.51
N VAL A 269 14.41 -20.53 8.73
CA VAL A 269 14.30 -21.59 7.73
C VAL A 269 13.45 -22.74 8.29
N ASP A 270 12.73 -23.44 7.42
CA ASP A 270 11.94 -24.62 7.78
C ASP A 270 11.91 -25.65 6.64
N ASP A 271 11.39 -26.85 6.93
CA ASP A 271 11.22 -27.93 5.95
C ASP A 271 9.76 -28.13 5.52
N VAL A 272 8.94 -27.07 5.61
CA VAL A 272 7.54 -27.14 5.20
C VAL A 272 7.42 -27.27 3.69
N ILE A 273 6.54 -28.20 3.29
CA ILE A 273 6.13 -28.43 1.90
C ILE A 273 4.61 -28.52 1.88
N PHE A 274 3.99 -27.84 0.93
CA PHE A 274 2.55 -27.86 0.72
C PHE A 274 2.11 -29.08 -0.09
N PRO A 275 0.81 -29.43 -0.11
CA PRO A 275 0.28 -30.50 -0.95
C PRO A 275 0.66 -30.37 -2.43
N SER A 276 0.87 -29.16 -2.94
CA SER A 276 1.36 -28.98 -4.31
C SER A 276 2.80 -29.48 -4.55
N GLY A 277 3.57 -29.72 -3.49
CA GLY A 277 5.01 -29.95 -3.57
C GLY A 277 5.87 -28.68 -3.54
N ASN A 278 5.25 -27.50 -3.47
CA ASN A 278 5.96 -26.22 -3.34
C ASN A 278 6.25 -25.89 -1.86
N THR A 279 7.26 -25.06 -1.60
CA THR A 279 7.57 -24.55 -0.25
C THR A 279 6.58 -23.48 0.23
N ASP A 280 5.90 -22.86 -0.72
CA ASP A 280 4.94 -21.76 -0.56
C ASP A 280 3.57 -22.16 -1.13
N PRO A 281 2.47 -21.58 -0.60
CA PRO A 281 1.13 -21.97 -1.03
C PRO A 281 0.80 -21.31 -2.37
N ILE A 282 0.67 -22.11 -3.43
CA ILE A 282 0.41 -21.64 -4.80
C ILE A 282 -1.05 -21.84 -5.19
N TYR A 283 -1.70 -22.88 -4.67
CA TYR A 283 -3.03 -23.28 -5.09
C TYR A 283 -4.10 -23.02 -4.01
N ILE A 284 -5.37 -22.99 -4.42
CA ILE A 284 -6.48 -22.94 -3.47
C ILE A 284 -6.46 -24.18 -2.56
N SER A 285 -6.13 -25.36 -3.09
CA SER A 285 -5.97 -26.57 -2.27
C SER A 285 -4.87 -26.43 -1.19
N ASP A 286 -3.75 -25.77 -1.48
CA ASP A 286 -2.71 -25.47 -0.49
C ASP A 286 -3.24 -24.54 0.61
N TRP A 287 -4.02 -23.53 0.22
CA TRP A 287 -4.65 -22.60 1.17
C TRP A 287 -5.64 -23.31 2.08
N GLU A 288 -6.51 -24.16 1.52
CA GLU A 288 -7.49 -24.91 2.31
C GLU A 288 -6.82 -25.89 3.27
N TRP A 289 -5.76 -26.57 2.83
CA TRP A 289 -4.95 -27.44 3.69
C TRP A 289 -4.31 -26.66 4.85
N MET A 290 -3.79 -25.46 4.56
CA MET A 290 -3.25 -24.56 5.57
C MET A 290 -4.33 -24.09 6.56
N PHE A 291 -5.55 -23.80 6.07
CA PHE A 291 -6.67 -23.36 6.90
C PHE A 291 -7.12 -24.42 7.91
N GLU A 292 -7.08 -25.70 7.54
CA GLU A 292 -7.31 -26.82 8.47
C GLU A 292 -6.28 -26.84 9.61
N ILE A 293 -5.02 -26.51 9.32
CA ILE A 293 -3.98 -26.41 10.35
C ILE A 293 -4.25 -25.20 11.26
N PHE A 294 -4.66 -24.07 10.71
CA PHE A 294 -4.96 -22.87 11.49
C PHE A 294 -6.18 -23.06 12.40
N GLU A 295 -7.22 -23.75 11.92
CA GLU A 295 -8.37 -24.12 12.76
C GLU A 295 -7.93 -24.97 13.96
N ARG A 296 -7.07 -25.96 13.72
CA ARG A 296 -6.47 -26.79 14.78
C ARG A 296 -5.62 -25.97 15.74
N ALA A 297 -4.76 -25.09 15.23
CA ALA A 297 -3.91 -24.22 16.04
C ALA A 297 -4.73 -23.34 16.99
N LEU A 298 -5.80 -22.71 16.49
CA LEU A 298 -6.73 -21.92 17.30
C LEU A 298 -7.36 -22.74 18.43
N LYS A 299 -7.81 -23.96 18.11
CA LYS A 299 -8.43 -24.88 19.06
C LYS A 299 -7.44 -25.35 20.14
N GLU A 300 -6.25 -25.77 19.75
CA GLU A 300 -5.23 -26.29 20.67
C GLU A 300 -4.66 -25.20 21.59
N GLN A 301 -4.56 -23.96 21.11
CA GLN A 301 -4.16 -22.80 21.91
C GLN A 301 -5.30 -22.22 22.77
N GLY A 302 -6.54 -22.70 22.58
CA GLY A 302 -7.71 -22.20 23.30
C GLY A 302 -8.10 -20.76 22.92
N ILE A 303 -7.77 -20.32 21.70
CA ILE A 303 -8.08 -18.98 21.20
C ILE A 303 -9.55 -18.96 20.74
N ALA A 304 -10.45 -18.51 21.62
CA ALA A 304 -11.89 -18.51 21.35
C ALA A 304 -12.38 -17.29 20.55
N ASP A 305 -11.63 -16.19 20.58
CA ASP A 305 -11.93 -14.92 19.92
C ASP A 305 -11.05 -14.66 18.68
N GLY A 306 -10.44 -15.72 18.14
CA GLY A 306 -9.68 -15.71 16.89
C GLY A 306 -10.45 -16.35 15.73
N TYR A 307 -9.86 -16.28 14.54
CA TYR A 307 -10.44 -16.84 13.31
C TYR A 307 -9.34 -17.22 12.31
N VAL A 308 -9.67 -18.10 11.38
CA VAL A 308 -8.69 -18.64 10.42
C VAL A 308 -8.28 -17.57 9.42
N THR A 309 -9.25 -16.94 8.74
CA THR A 309 -8.98 -15.90 7.74
C THR A 309 -9.78 -14.62 7.97
N SER A 310 -9.06 -13.49 7.86
CA SER A 310 -9.66 -12.16 7.73
C SER A 310 -10.03 -11.85 6.28
N VAL A 311 -11.25 -11.34 6.06
CA VAL A 311 -11.78 -11.00 4.74
C VAL A 311 -12.28 -9.57 4.75
N TYR A 312 -11.89 -8.77 3.76
CA TYR A 312 -12.32 -7.38 3.61
C TYR A 312 -13.84 -7.31 3.44
N TYR A 313 -14.54 -6.39 4.11
CA TYR A 313 -15.92 -6.06 3.74
C TYR A 313 -15.90 -5.26 2.43
N PRO A 314 -16.57 -5.70 1.35
CA PRO A 314 -17.80 -6.51 1.31
C PRO A 314 -17.65 -8.02 1.02
N GLY A 315 -16.44 -8.54 1.07
CA GLY A 315 -16.11 -9.93 0.74
C GLY A 315 -15.54 -10.10 -0.65
N PHE A 316 -15.07 -9.01 -1.29
CA PHE A 316 -14.31 -8.99 -2.54
C PHE A 316 -13.51 -7.70 -2.63
N ASN A 317 -12.47 -7.65 -3.48
CA ASN A 317 -11.85 -6.40 -3.92
C ASN A 317 -12.29 -6.11 -5.35
N GLN A 318 -12.75 -4.89 -5.61
CA GLN A 318 -13.25 -4.47 -6.93
C GLN A 318 -12.19 -4.57 -8.05
N ASN A 319 -10.91 -4.57 -7.68
CA ASN A 319 -9.77 -4.65 -8.60
C ASN A 319 -9.35 -6.10 -8.91
N GLY A 320 -9.99 -7.11 -8.32
CA GLY A 320 -9.70 -8.53 -8.54
C GLY A 320 -9.17 -9.17 -7.27
N ASP A 321 -7.86 -9.11 -7.04
CA ASP A 321 -7.17 -9.78 -5.93
C ASP A 321 -7.52 -11.26 -5.91
N LEU A 322 -8.01 -11.80 -4.79
CA LEU A 322 -8.42 -13.20 -4.70
C LEU A 322 -9.50 -13.59 -5.72
N VAL A 323 -10.31 -12.64 -6.22
CA VAL A 323 -11.30 -12.94 -7.27
C VAL A 323 -10.60 -13.40 -8.55
N SER A 324 -9.46 -12.80 -8.88
CA SER A 324 -8.71 -13.09 -10.10
C SER A 324 -8.19 -14.53 -10.15
N SER A 325 -8.07 -15.18 -8.99
CA SER A 325 -7.71 -16.59 -8.88
C SER A 325 -8.68 -17.56 -9.56
N PHE A 326 -9.92 -17.14 -9.84
CA PHE A 326 -10.99 -18.01 -10.32
C PHE A 326 -11.26 -17.89 -11.82
N GLY A 327 -10.22 -17.59 -12.61
CA GLY A 327 -10.29 -17.45 -14.07
C GLY A 327 -9.80 -16.11 -14.62
N GLY A 328 -9.19 -15.27 -13.79
CA GLY A 328 -8.76 -13.92 -14.14
C GLY A 328 -9.86 -12.88 -13.97
N GLY A 329 -9.51 -11.61 -14.18
CA GLY A 329 -10.44 -10.50 -14.17
C GLY A 329 -10.88 -10.02 -12.79
N SER A 330 -11.55 -8.85 -12.77
CA SER A 330 -11.99 -8.18 -11.57
C SER A 330 -13.52 -8.02 -11.50
N PRO A 331 -14.13 -7.89 -10.30
CA PRO A 331 -15.57 -7.67 -10.17
C PRO A 331 -16.07 -6.35 -10.76
N TRP A 332 -15.25 -5.30 -10.81
CA TRP A 332 -15.63 -4.03 -11.43
C TRP A 332 -15.24 -3.99 -12.90
N LEU A 333 -14.05 -3.49 -13.21
CA LEU A 333 -13.55 -3.38 -14.58
C LEU A 333 -12.14 -3.94 -14.64
N TRP A 334 -11.85 -4.65 -15.73
CA TRP A 334 -10.52 -5.14 -16.03
C TRP A 334 -10.26 -5.08 -17.52
N TYR A 335 -8.99 -4.99 -17.88
CA TYR A 335 -8.54 -4.94 -19.26
C TYR A 335 -8.15 -6.34 -19.72
N ASP A 336 -8.82 -6.82 -20.76
CA ASP A 336 -8.46 -8.03 -21.47
C ASP A 336 -7.46 -7.66 -22.57
N ALA A 337 -6.18 -7.76 -22.24
CA ALA A 337 -5.10 -7.44 -23.16
C ALA A 337 -5.05 -8.37 -24.39
N GLU A 338 -5.58 -9.60 -24.29
CA GLU A 338 -5.59 -10.55 -25.41
C GLU A 338 -6.60 -10.13 -26.48
N HIS A 339 -7.72 -9.55 -26.04
CA HIS A 339 -8.83 -9.14 -26.91
C HIS A 339 -8.89 -7.63 -27.15
N ASN A 340 -7.97 -6.86 -26.56
CA ASN A 340 -7.96 -5.40 -26.54
C ASN A 340 -9.33 -4.81 -26.14
N GLU A 341 -9.89 -5.27 -25.02
CA GLU A 341 -11.19 -4.80 -24.55
C GLU A 341 -11.27 -4.68 -23.02
N VAL A 342 -12.03 -3.70 -22.53
CA VAL A 342 -12.42 -3.59 -21.13
C VAL A 342 -13.67 -4.41 -20.87
N LYS A 343 -13.64 -5.21 -19.79
CA LYS A 343 -14.71 -6.11 -19.36
C LYS A 343 -15.23 -5.76 -17.97
N PHE A 344 -16.50 -6.08 -17.73
CA PHE A 344 -17.12 -6.06 -16.41
C PHE A 344 -17.19 -7.51 -15.89
N GLY A 345 -16.69 -7.77 -14.68
CA GLY A 345 -16.64 -9.15 -14.14
C GLY A 345 -17.67 -9.47 -13.07
N GLY A 346 -18.40 -8.48 -12.56
CA GLY A 346 -19.32 -8.66 -11.43
C GLY A 346 -20.53 -9.56 -11.72
N ASP A 347 -20.83 -9.86 -12.99
CA ASP A 347 -21.86 -10.81 -13.41
C ASP A 347 -21.31 -12.05 -14.13
N SER A 348 -20.00 -12.29 -14.02
CA SER A 348 -19.30 -13.42 -14.67
C SER A 348 -19.41 -14.73 -13.90
N ASP A 349 -19.28 -15.86 -14.62
CA ASP A 349 -19.19 -17.19 -14.01
C ASP A 349 -17.93 -17.36 -13.13
N THR A 350 -16.85 -16.64 -13.44
CA THR A 350 -15.66 -16.52 -12.59
C THR A 350 -15.99 -15.91 -11.24
N PHE A 351 -16.74 -14.80 -11.22
CA PHE A 351 -17.14 -14.19 -9.95
C PHE A 351 -18.15 -15.06 -9.19
N LYS A 352 -19.08 -15.74 -9.89
CA LYS A 352 -19.96 -16.74 -9.26
C LYS A 352 -19.17 -17.86 -8.57
N THR A 353 -18.12 -18.35 -9.23
CA THR A 353 -17.24 -19.42 -8.71
C THR A 353 -16.44 -18.96 -7.50
N TYR A 354 -15.91 -17.72 -7.53
CA TYR A 354 -15.31 -17.09 -6.35
C TYR A 354 -16.28 -17.07 -5.16
N LEU A 355 -17.53 -16.65 -5.37
CA LEU A 355 -18.53 -16.63 -4.29
C LEU A 355 -18.87 -18.03 -3.76
N ALA A 356 -18.80 -19.06 -4.61
CA ALA A 356 -18.97 -20.44 -4.18
C ALA A 356 -17.82 -20.88 -3.24
N CYS A 357 -16.59 -20.52 -3.56
CA CYS A 357 -15.43 -20.73 -2.68
C CYS A 357 -15.62 -19.99 -1.34
N MET A 358 -15.94 -18.69 -1.37
CA MET A 358 -16.14 -17.90 -0.16
C MET A 358 -17.30 -18.44 0.70
N ASN A 359 -18.38 -18.93 0.08
CA ASN A 359 -19.47 -19.59 0.80
C ASN A 359 -19.02 -20.92 1.43
N ALA A 360 -18.21 -21.72 0.74
CA ALA A 360 -17.63 -22.94 1.30
C ALA A 360 -16.75 -22.64 2.52
N TRP A 361 -15.87 -21.64 2.43
CA TRP A 361 -15.03 -21.20 3.55
C TRP A 361 -15.84 -20.65 4.72
N TRP A 362 -16.92 -19.90 4.45
CA TRP A 362 -17.87 -19.45 5.47
C TRP A 362 -18.53 -20.64 6.19
N ASN A 363 -19.02 -21.63 5.43
CA ASN A 363 -19.68 -22.81 6.00
C ASN A 363 -18.74 -23.70 6.81
N ARG A 364 -17.45 -23.75 6.44
CA ARG A 364 -16.39 -24.39 7.22
C ARG A 364 -16.00 -23.59 8.46
N GLY A 365 -16.45 -22.34 8.59
CA GLY A 365 -16.16 -21.47 9.73
C GLY A 365 -14.78 -20.83 9.69
N TRP A 366 -14.13 -20.80 8.51
CA TRP A 366 -12.80 -20.24 8.37
C TRP A 366 -12.80 -18.70 8.29
N ILE A 367 -13.85 -18.12 7.73
CA ILE A 367 -13.99 -16.66 7.63
C ILE A 367 -14.42 -16.07 8.98
N ASP A 368 -13.85 -14.92 9.33
CA ASP A 368 -14.32 -14.11 10.46
C ASP A 368 -15.84 -13.90 10.40
N LYS A 369 -16.56 -14.35 11.43
CA LYS A 369 -18.02 -14.23 11.52
C LYS A 369 -18.48 -12.77 11.58
N GLN A 370 -17.60 -11.85 11.96
CA GLN A 370 -17.84 -10.42 12.03
C GLN A 370 -17.37 -9.67 10.77
N PHE A 371 -16.91 -10.35 9.70
CA PHE A 371 -16.34 -9.64 8.55
C PHE A 371 -17.28 -8.57 7.97
N ALA A 372 -18.59 -8.83 7.94
CA ALA A 372 -19.59 -7.88 7.43
C ALA A 372 -19.80 -6.66 8.34
N GLU A 373 -19.36 -6.72 9.60
CA GLU A 373 -19.45 -5.62 10.58
C GLU A 373 -18.20 -4.71 10.51
N ARG A 374 -17.11 -5.16 9.87
CA ARG A 374 -15.84 -4.42 9.71
C ARG A 374 -15.83 -3.45 8.54
N SER A 375 -16.93 -2.71 8.36
CA SER A 375 -17.15 -1.85 7.18
C SER A 375 -16.27 -0.60 7.10
N GLY A 376 -15.58 -0.23 8.20
CA GLY A 376 -14.69 0.93 8.25
C GLY A 376 -13.19 0.60 8.09
N ASP A 377 -12.84 -0.68 8.03
CA ASP A 377 -11.45 -1.12 7.96
C ASP A 377 -10.91 -1.03 6.52
N MET A 378 -9.62 -0.76 6.37
CA MET A 378 -8.95 -0.83 5.07
C MET A 378 -8.65 -2.29 4.73
N TYR A 379 -8.69 -2.67 3.44
CA TYR A 379 -8.56 -4.07 3.02
C TYR A 379 -7.27 -4.77 3.48
N TYR A 380 -6.19 -4.02 3.69
CA TYR A 380 -4.88 -4.51 4.17
C TYR A 380 -4.66 -4.30 5.68
N LYS A 381 -5.68 -3.85 6.40
CA LYS A 381 -5.63 -3.54 7.83
C LYS A 381 -6.97 -3.84 8.51
N ILE A 382 -7.52 -5.02 8.21
CA ILE A 382 -8.76 -5.49 8.82
C ILE A 382 -8.42 -6.06 10.19
N ASP A 383 -9.05 -5.53 11.23
CA ASP A 383 -8.86 -6.00 12.60
C ASP A 383 -7.40 -6.09 13.06
N ASP A 384 -6.60 -5.05 12.79
CA ASP A 384 -5.17 -5.02 13.10
C ASP A 384 -4.85 -5.37 14.55
N VAL A 385 -5.77 -5.06 15.49
CA VAL A 385 -5.64 -5.42 16.91
C VAL A 385 -5.61 -6.94 17.10
N THR A 386 -6.57 -7.67 16.53
CA THR A 386 -6.64 -9.14 16.69
C THR A 386 -5.50 -9.82 15.94
N VAL A 387 -5.15 -9.34 14.74
CA VAL A 387 -3.98 -9.80 13.98
C VAL A 387 -2.70 -9.65 14.80
N ARG A 388 -2.42 -8.44 15.31
CA ARG A 388 -1.22 -8.16 16.12
C ARG A 388 -1.25 -8.79 17.51
N SER A 389 -2.41 -9.27 17.97
CA SER A 389 -2.51 -10.08 19.18
C SER A 389 -2.23 -11.58 18.94
N GLY A 390 -1.94 -11.98 17.69
CA GLY A 390 -1.54 -13.35 17.33
C GLY A 390 -2.69 -14.33 17.17
N LYS A 391 -3.92 -13.84 16.99
CA LYS A 391 -5.15 -14.65 17.01
C LYS A 391 -5.75 -14.93 15.63
N VAL A 392 -5.05 -14.54 14.56
CA VAL A 392 -5.48 -14.73 13.17
C VAL A 392 -4.44 -15.55 12.43
N GLY A 393 -4.88 -16.55 11.67
CA GLY A 393 -3.99 -17.43 10.91
C GLY A 393 -3.57 -16.85 9.56
N PHE A 394 -4.52 -16.23 8.84
CA PHE A 394 -4.38 -15.74 7.47
C PHE A 394 -5.06 -14.38 7.26
N TRP A 395 -4.40 -13.40 6.66
CA TRP A 395 -4.96 -12.05 6.46
C TRP A 395 -4.29 -11.31 5.30
N GLN A 396 -4.86 -10.19 4.86
CA GLN A 396 -4.16 -9.17 4.07
C GLN A 396 -3.44 -8.21 5.01
N GLY A 397 -2.12 -8.05 4.86
CA GLY A 397 -1.29 -7.26 5.76
C GLY A 397 -0.15 -6.54 5.03
N SER A 398 0.53 -5.65 5.74
CA SER A 398 1.71 -4.95 5.21
C SER A 398 3.02 -5.64 5.60
N VAL A 399 4.13 -5.16 5.03
CA VAL A 399 5.50 -5.60 5.35
C VAL A 399 5.76 -5.59 6.87
N SER A 400 5.12 -4.66 7.60
CA SER A 400 5.20 -4.56 9.07
C SER A 400 4.69 -5.78 9.85
N THR A 401 4.04 -6.74 9.18
CA THR A 401 3.53 -7.97 9.80
C THR A 401 4.32 -9.21 9.42
N LEU A 402 5.26 -9.11 8.47
CA LEU A 402 6.07 -10.24 7.99
C LEU A 402 7.20 -10.61 8.95
N GLY A 403 7.67 -11.85 8.85
CA GLY A 403 8.79 -12.35 9.63
C GLY A 403 8.40 -12.48 11.09
N SER A 404 9.32 -12.09 11.96
CA SER A 404 9.07 -12.05 13.40
C SER A 404 8.47 -10.73 13.89
N ARG A 405 8.03 -9.83 13.00
CA ARG A 405 7.66 -8.43 13.37
C ARG A 405 6.44 -8.34 14.28
N ILE A 406 5.53 -9.31 14.23
CA ILE A 406 4.41 -9.36 15.17
C ILE A 406 4.77 -10.03 16.50
N SER A 407 5.97 -10.60 16.64
CA SER A 407 6.36 -11.34 17.83
C SER A 407 6.60 -10.41 19.02
N ASN A 408 5.87 -10.66 20.11
CA ASN A 408 6.04 -9.97 21.37
C ASN A 408 5.92 -10.96 22.54
N ALA A 409 6.97 -11.07 23.36
CA ALA A 409 7.01 -11.99 24.50
C ALA A 409 5.99 -11.63 25.62
N SER A 410 5.47 -10.40 25.64
CA SER A 410 4.40 -9.99 26.55
C SER A 410 3.00 -10.37 26.05
N LEU A 411 2.87 -10.83 24.79
CA LEU A 411 1.63 -11.27 24.18
C LEU A 411 1.71 -12.77 23.83
N PRO A 412 0.98 -13.63 24.57
CA PRO A 412 1.24 -15.08 24.57
C PRO A 412 1.07 -15.76 23.20
N TYR A 413 0.19 -15.26 22.33
CA TYR A 413 -0.10 -15.88 21.03
C TYR A 413 0.83 -15.40 19.90
N THR A 414 1.69 -14.41 20.20
CA THR A 414 2.68 -13.88 19.25
C THR A 414 4.11 -14.28 19.56
N GLU A 415 4.40 -14.80 20.75
CA GLU A 415 5.77 -15.13 21.13
C GLU A 415 6.42 -16.13 20.15
N GLY A 416 7.47 -15.66 19.46
CA GLY A 416 8.17 -16.43 18.42
C GLY A 416 7.33 -16.68 17.17
N ALA A 417 6.34 -15.82 16.87
CA ALA A 417 5.57 -15.91 15.64
C ALA A 417 6.45 -15.68 14.41
N VAL A 418 6.14 -16.39 13.32
CA VAL A 418 6.82 -16.30 12.03
C VAL A 418 5.75 -16.20 10.94
N VAL A 419 5.71 -15.07 10.23
CA VAL A 419 4.63 -14.72 9.28
C VAL A 419 5.11 -14.60 7.85
N PHE A 420 4.73 -15.51 6.96
CA PHE A 420 5.15 -15.48 5.55
C PHE A 420 4.15 -14.71 4.70
N GLY A 421 4.61 -14.23 3.53
CA GLY A 421 3.76 -13.71 2.46
C GLY A 421 3.28 -14.84 1.56
N ALA A 422 2.06 -14.75 1.02
CA ALA A 422 1.49 -15.70 0.07
C ALA A 422 1.11 -15.01 -1.25
N ALA A 423 1.28 -15.72 -2.37
CA ALA A 423 0.82 -15.26 -3.67
C ALA A 423 -0.71 -15.32 -3.77
N ASN A 424 -1.32 -14.53 -4.66
CA ASN A 424 -2.71 -14.79 -5.04
C ASN A 424 -2.78 -16.22 -5.61
N PRO A 425 -3.67 -17.10 -5.13
CA PRO A 425 -3.58 -18.52 -5.45
C PRO A 425 -4.06 -18.78 -6.88
N ILE A 426 -3.69 -19.92 -7.45
CA ILE A 426 -4.31 -20.46 -8.66
C ILE A 426 -5.43 -21.40 -8.20
N ASN A 427 -6.63 -21.23 -8.74
CA ASN A 427 -7.75 -22.09 -8.41
C ASN A 427 -7.64 -23.47 -9.08
N ASP A 428 -7.59 -24.52 -8.28
CA ASP A 428 -7.58 -25.93 -8.68
C ASP A 428 -8.75 -26.73 -8.09
N VAL A 429 -9.62 -26.08 -7.31
CA VAL A 429 -10.69 -26.73 -6.53
C VAL A 429 -12.09 -26.42 -7.07
N TYR A 430 -12.36 -25.17 -7.42
CA TYR A 430 -13.73 -24.68 -7.67
C TYR A 430 -13.99 -24.43 -9.16
N GLY A 431 -15.24 -24.54 -9.60
CA GLY A 431 -15.62 -24.24 -10.98
C GLY A 431 -15.17 -25.28 -12.00
N GLY A 432 -15.12 -24.88 -13.28
CA GLY A 432 -14.72 -25.74 -14.39
C GLY A 432 -13.41 -25.27 -15.06
N PRO A 433 -13.06 -25.84 -16.24
CA PRO A 433 -11.80 -25.54 -16.94
C PRO A 433 -11.57 -24.06 -17.27
N GLU A 434 -12.63 -23.26 -17.37
CA GLU A 434 -12.51 -21.81 -17.59
C GLU A 434 -12.10 -21.04 -16.33
N GLN A 435 -12.40 -21.57 -15.14
CA GLN A 435 -12.08 -20.96 -13.85
C GLN A 435 -10.86 -21.57 -13.16
N GLN A 436 -10.46 -22.78 -13.56
CA GLN A 436 -9.36 -23.52 -12.96
C GLN A 436 -8.06 -23.34 -13.74
N LEU A 437 -6.94 -23.40 -13.01
CA LEU A 437 -5.58 -23.39 -13.53
C LEU A 437 -5.26 -22.18 -14.43
N LYS A 438 -5.88 -21.03 -14.11
CA LYS A 438 -5.60 -19.74 -14.73
C LYS A 438 -4.74 -18.92 -13.78
N ILE A 439 -3.69 -18.31 -14.33
CA ILE A 439 -2.82 -17.42 -13.58
C ILE A 439 -3.61 -16.13 -13.24
N PRO A 440 -3.69 -15.71 -11.97
CA PRO A 440 -4.30 -14.45 -11.59
C PRO A 440 -3.66 -13.29 -12.36
N ASN A 441 -4.47 -12.34 -12.83
CA ASN A 441 -4.02 -11.26 -13.70
C ASN A 441 -4.56 -9.88 -13.32
N THR A 442 -5.37 -9.77 -12.27
CA THR A 442 -5.96 -8.51 -11.80
C THR A 442 -5.88 -8.44 -10.29
N PHE A 443 -5.02 -7.59 -9.77
CA PHE A 443 -4.87 -7.33 -8.35
C PHE A 443 -4.17 -5.99 -8.20
N PHE A 444 -4.16 -5.46 -6.98
CA PHE A 444 -3.48 -4.20 -6.73
C PHE A 444 -2.00 -4.34 -7.09
N GLY A 445 -1.54 -3.51 -8.03
CA GLY A 445 -0.14 -3.38 -8.40
C GLY A 445 0.32 -1.94 -8.22
N THR A 446 1.62 -1.74 -8.02
CA THR A 446 2.18 -0.39 -7.97
C THR A 446 2.19 0.20 -9.38
N ALA A 447 1.40 1.25 -9.59
CA ALA A 447 1.43 2.02 -10.81
C ALA A 447 2.78 2.75 -10.94
N LYS A 448 3.39 2.69 -12.13
CA LYS A 448 4.64 3.41 -12.44
C LYS A 448 4.44 4.93 -12.40
N TYR A 449 3.19 5.38 -12.52
CA TYR A 449 2.77 6.77 -12.59
C TYR A 449 1.65 6.98 -11.58
N GLY A 450 1.70 8.08 -10.82
CA GLY A 450 0.69 8.33 -9.80
C GLY A 450 0.97 9.60 -9.01
N GLY A 451 -0.11 10.22 -8.53
CA GLY A 451 -0.05 11.58 -7.99
C GLY A 451 0.12 12.62 -9.08
N SER A 452 -0.51 13.77 -8.90
CA SER A 452 -0.37 14.90 -9.83
C SER A 452 -0.44 16.21 -9.07
N VAL A 453 0.28 17.21 -9.56
CA VAL A 453 0.11 18.59 -9.10
C VAL A 453 -0.23 19.50 -10.26
N VAL A 454 -1.04 20.50 -9.97
CA VAL A 454 -1.36 21.61 -10.88
C VAL A 454 -0.67 22.87 -10.39
N VAL A 455 -0.34 23.76 -11.33
CA VAL A 455 -0.01 25.16 -11.03
C VAL A 455 -1.25 25.99 -11.34
N THR A 456 -1.64 26.83 -10.38
CA THR A 456 -2.88 27.61 -10.46
C THR A 456 -2.65 28.96 -11.13
N ASP A 457 -3.73 29.60 -11.56
CA ASP A 457 -3.69 30.94 -12.15
C ASP A 457 -3.10 31.99 -11.20
N LYS A 458 -3.20 31.77 -9.90
CA LYS A 458 -2.58 32.61 -8.86
C LYS A 458 -1.06 32.76 -8.99
N ALA A 459 -0.39 31.74 -9.55
CA ALA A 459 1.05 31.78 -9.73
C ALA A 459 1.49 32.72 -10.86
N LYS A 460 0.58 33.17 -11.76
CA LYS A 460 0.91 33.99 -12.93
C LYS A 460 1.54 35.35 -12.59
N GLU A 461 1.24 35.89 -11.41
CA GLU A 461 1.79 37.16 -10.96
C GLU A 461 3.19 37.03 -10.32
N LYS A 462 3.72 35.80 -10.26
CA LYS A 462 5.00 35.47 -9.64
C LYS A 462 6.02 35.02 -10.70
N ASP A 463 7.26 34.80 -10.27
CA ASP A 463 8.31 34.33 -11.16
C ASP A 463 8.15 32.82 -11.46
N LEU A 464 7.47 32.51 -12.57
CA LEU A 464 7.22 31.13 -12.95
C LEU A 464 8.51 30.37 -13.31
N ALA A 465 9.52 31.04 -13.90
CA ALA A 465 10.81 30.38 -14.16
C ALA A 465 11.42 29.86 -12.85
N LEU A 466 11.40 30.69 -11.80
CA LEU A 466 11.89 30.32 -10.49
C LEU A 466 11.13 29.12 -9.89
N LEU A 467 9.79 29.11 -10.01
CA LEU A 467 8.95 28.00 -9.54
C LEU A 467 9.24 26.69 -10.29
N PHE A 468 9.29 26.74 -11.61
CA PHE A 468 9.45 25.53 -12.43
C PHE A 468 10.87 24.96 -12.32
N HIS A 469 11.92 25.79 -12.22
CA HIS A 469 13.27 25.30 -11.89
C HIS A 469 13.33 24.62 -10.51
N TRP A 470 12.60 25.13 -9.52
CA TRP A 470 12.51 24.50 -8.20
C TRP A 470 11.77 23.15 -8.26
N LEU A 471 10.68 23.05 -9.03
CA LEU A 471 9.95 21.79 -9.23
C LEU A 471 10.81 20.77 -10.00
N ASP A 472 11.53 21.21 -11.03
CA ASP A 472 12.40 20.36 -11.85
C ASP A 472 13.60 19.80 -11.08
N TYR A 473 14.03 20.49 -10.02
CA TYR A 473 15.13 20.04 -9.17
C TYR A 473 14.93 18.62 -8.64
N PHE A 474 13.70 18.25 -8.27
CA PHE A 474 13.37 16.91 -7.77
C PHE A 474 13.42 15.81 -8.83
N TYR A 475 13.71 16.16 -10.09
CA TYR A 475 13.99 15.24 -11.19
C TYR A 475 15.48 15.14 -11.53
N THR A 476 16.33 15.93 -10.88
CA THR A 476 17.80 15.71 -10.90
C THR A 476 18.19 14.51 -10.05
N GLU A 477 19.40 13.98 -10.23
CA GLU A 477 19.93 12.89 -9.41
C GLU A 477 19.93 13.27 -7.91
N GLU A 478 20.47 14.44 -7.55
CA GLU A 478 20.50 14.91 -6.16
C GLU A 478 19.09 15.13 -5.60
N GLY A 479 18.21 15.81 -6.34
CA GLY A 479 16.86 16.10 -5.89
C GLY A 479 16.01 14.84 -5.73
N ALA A 480 16.17 13.86 -6.62
CA ALA A 480 15.53 12.55 -6.49
C ALA A 480 16.05 11.79 -5.26
N MET A 481 17.34 11.85 -4.95
CA MET A 481 17.88 11.24 -3.73
C MET A 481 17.31 11.88 -2.46
N LEU A 482 17.25 13.22 -2.40
CA LEU A 482 16.62 13.97 -1.30
C LEU A 482 15.12 13.64 -1.16
N TYR A 483 14.40 13.59 -2.28
CA TYR A 483 12.98 13.25 -2.35
C TYR A 483 12.70 11.89 -1.70
N ASN A 484 13.49 10.87 -2.04
CA ASN A 484 13.21 9.49 -1.63
C ASN A 484 13.83 9.11 -0.28
N TYR A 485 15.06 9.56 -0.03
CA TYR A 485 15.90 8.99 1.03
C TYR A 485 16.29 9.99 2.12
N GLY A 486 16.07 11.28 1.93
CA GLY A 486 16.48 12.33 2.88
C GLY A 486 17.94 12.76 2.69
N LEU A 487 18.51 13.37 3.73
CA LEU A 487 19.87 13.93 3.71
C LEU A 487 20.95 12.85 3.77
N SER A 488 21.98 13.01 2.94
CA SER A 488 23.26 12.30 3.05
C SER A 488 24.08 12.76 4.26
N ALA A 489 25.16 12.05 4.59
CA ALA A 489 26.07 12.42 5.68
C ALA A 489 26.64 13.84 5.51
N GLU A 490 27.03 14.19 4.29
CA GLU A 490 27.60 15.51 3.97
C GLU A 490 26.55 16.62 4.10
N GLN A 491 25.34 16.37 3.61
CA GLN A 491 24.23 17.33 3.68
C GLN A 491 23.77 17.56 5.13
N GLN A 492 23.68 16.50 5.93
CA GLN A 492 23.37 16.63 7.36
C GLN A 492 24.50 17.30 8.14
N ALA A 493 25.77 16.98 7.85
CA ALA A 493 26.90 17.66 8.45
C ALA A 493 26.88 19.17 8.15
N GLN A 494 26.43 19.56 6.96
CA GLN A 494 26.27 20.96 6.56
C GLN A 494 25.08 21.65 7.23
N LEU A 495 23.89 21.03 7.22
CA LEU A 495 22.64 21.63 7.70
C LEU A 495 22.52 21.62 9.23
N GLN A 496 23.06 20.58 9.89
CA GLN A 496 22.88 20.33 11.33
C GLN A 496 21.38 20.31 11.70
N ASP A 497 20.59 19.51 10.99
CA ASP A 497 19.14 19.51 11.20
C ASP A 497 18.75 18.97 12.58
N ALA A 498 17.83 19.67 13.26
CA ALA A 498 17.41 19.33 14.61
C ALA A 498 16.70 17.98 14.71
N THR A 499 15.98 17.55 13.67
CA THR A 499 15.30 16.24 13.64
C THR A 499 16.34 15.13 13.61
N TYR A 500 17.32 15.24 12.72
CA TYR A 500 18.42 14.27 12.63
C TYR A 500 19.22 14.21 13.93
N LEU A 501 19.60 15.35 14.50
CA LEU A 501 20.32 15.43 15.77
C LEU A 501 19.51 14.83 16.94
N ARG A 502 18.19 15.10 17.00
CA ARG A 502 17.30 14.54 18.03
C ARG A 502 17.26 13.02 17.98
N PHE A 503 17.26 12.44 16.79
CA PHE A 503 17.20 11.00 16.60
C PHE A 503 18.58 10.33 16.49
N GLY A 504 19.67 11.08 16.63
CA GLY A 504 21.04 10.56 16.55
C GLY A 504 21.37 9.97 15.17
N VAL A 505 20.82 10.57 14.11
CA VAL A 505 21.01 10.13 12.72
C VAL A 505 21.99 11.07 12.04
N ASP A 506 23.15 10.54 11.61
CA ASP A 506 24.16 11.34 10.90
C ASP A 506 23.94 11.35 9.38
N ALA A 507 23.23 10.36 8.86
CA ALA A 507 22.80 10.25 7.48
C ALA A 507 21.53 9.40 7.42
N ALA A 508 20.54 9.76 6.60
CA ALA A 508 19.35 8.92 6.46
C ALA A 508 19.62 7.66 5.65
N TYR A 509 20.66 7.67 4.82
CA TYR A 509 21.06 6.53 4.01
C TYR A 509 22.57 6.49 3.74
N THR A 510 23.04 5.31 3.33
CA THR A 510 24.36 5.08 2.75
C THR A 510 24.23 4.38 1.39
N LEU A 511 25.24 4.53 0.54
CA LEU A 511 25.34 3.77 -0.70
C LEU A 511 26.08 2.46 -0.44
N VAL A 512 25.56 1.37 -0.99
CA VAL A 512 26.12 0.02 -0.89
C VAL A 512 26.16 -0.63 -2.27
N GLU A 513 27.07 -1.58 -2.45
CA GLU A 513 27.14 -2.39 -3.68
C GLU A 513 26.76 -3.83 -3.34
N ARG A 514 25.80 -4.39 -4.09
CA ARG A 514 25.32 -5.77 -3.96
C ARG A 514 25.11 -6.35 -5.34
N ASP A 515 25.67 -7.53 -5.60
CA ASP A 515 25.57 -8.22 -6.89
C ASP A 515 25.98 -7.37 -8.11
N GLY A 516 26.95 -6.47 -7.92
CA GLY A 516 27.45 -5.56 -8.96
C GLY A 516 26.51 -4.37 -9.25
N GLN A 517 25.46 -4.18 -8.46
CA GLN A 517 24.54 -3.05 -8.55
C GLN A 517 24.68 -2.13 -7.33
N GLN A 518 24.73 -0.81 -7.57
CA GLN A 518 24.69 0.18 -6.50
C GLN A 518 23.25 0.33 -5.98
N MET A 519 23.10 0.32 -4.66
CA MET A 519 21.83 0.40 -3.95
C MET A 519 21.91 1.37 -2.77
N VAL A 520 20.76 1.77 -2.26
CA VAL A 520 20.63 2.63 -1.07
C VAL A 520 20.31 1.78 0.14
N ARG A 521 21.05 1.94 1.23
CA ARG A 521 20.72 1.33 2.53
C ARG A 521 20.31 2.43 3.51
N PHE A 522 19.07 2.37 4.00
CA PHE A 522 18.61 3.30 5.03
C PHE A 522 19.38 3.12 6.33
N HIS A 523 19.50 4.20 7.11
CA HIS A 523 19.89 4.13 8.51
C HIS A 523 18.97 3.17 9.27
N ASP A 524 19.49 2.40 10.23
CA ASP A 524 18.74 1.32 10.89
C ASP A 524 17.42 1.80 11.53
N LEU A 525 17.42 3.01 12.10
CA LEU A 525 16.21 3.66 12.63
C LEU A 525 15.10 3.83 11.57
N LEU A 526 15.47 4.08 10.31
CA LEU A 526 14.55 4.36 9.21
C LEU A 526 14.14 3.08 8.46
N LYS A 527 14.82 1.95 8.67
CA LYS A 527 14.47 0.64 8.09
C LYS A 527 13.17 0.07 8.66
N VAL A 528 13.00 0.14 9.98
CA VAL A 528 11.91 -0.55 10.71
C VAL A 528 10.64 0.28 10.89
N ASN A 529 10.68 1.58 10.60
CA ASN A 529 9.59 2.52 10.86
C ASN A 529 8.97 3.03 9.55
N ASP A 530 8.28 2.12 8.86
CA ASP A 530 7.59 2.40 7.59
C ASP A 530 6.53 3.49 7.77
N GLY A 531 6.78 4.65 7.16
CA GLY A 531 5.77 5.68 6.92
C GLY A 531 5.60 6.79 7.98
N ASN A 532 6.39 6.80 9.06
CA ASN A 532 6.39 7.92 10.02
C ASN A 532 7.69 8.74 9.94
N ILE A 533 8.75 8.31 10.62
CA ILE A 533 10.01 9.07 10.67
C ILE A 533 10.71 9.14 9.31
N ARG A 534 10.60 8.09 8.49
CA ARG A 534 11.22 8.05 7.16
C ARG A 534 10.63 9.12 6.23
N THR A 535 9.30 9.25 6.19
CA THR A 535 8.63 10.30 5.41
C THR A 535 8.84 11.68 6.01
N ALA A 536 9.02 11.76 7.33
CA ALA A 536 9.36 13.01 7.99
C ALA A 536 10.78 13.52 7.64
N MET A 537 11.72 12.64 7.31
CA MET A 537 13.11 12.99 6.98
C MET A 537 13.40 13.16 5.49
N ASN A 538 12.51 12.74 4.60
CA ASN A 538 12.68 12.88 3.15
C ASN A 538 11.76 13.97 2.55
N GLY A 539 11.91 14.23 1.25
CA GLY A 539 11.13 15.24 0.51
C GLY A 539 9.84 14.73 -0.13
N SER A 540 9.34 13.55 0.25
CA SER A 540 8.33 12.82 -0.54
C SER A 540 6.92 13.41 -0.59
N ARG A 541 6.62 14.52 0.12
CA ARG A 541 5.29 15.18 0.06
C ARG A 541 5.12 16.18 -1.08
N VAL A 542 6.22 16.56 -1.75
CA VAL A 542 6.14 17.37 -2.96
C VAL A 542 6.13 16.46 -4.19
N MET A 543 6.27 17.04 -5.38
CA MET A 543 6.41 16.25 -6.60
C MET A 543 7.89 16.01 -6.93
N GLY A 544 8.22 14.81 -7.43
CA GLY A 544 9.57 14.45 -7.83
C GLY A 544 9.67 13.09 -8.50
N LEU A 545 10.90 12.74 -8.88
CA LEU A 545 11.23 11.41 -9.39
C LEU A 545 11.39 10.43 -8.21
N SER A 546 10.46 9.50 -8.09
CA SER A 546 10.47 8.48 -7.05
C SER A 546 11.22 7.20 -7.46
N SER A 547 11.75 6.48 -6.47
CA SER A 547 12.51 5.23 -6.62
C SER A 547 13.67 5.31 -7.64
N PRO A 548 14.57 6.31 -7.58
CA PRO A 548 15.69 6.46 -8.52
C PRO A 548 16.73 5.34 -8.38
N MET A 549 16.78 4.68 -7.21
CA MET A 549 17.67 3.55 -6.93
C MET A 549 16.92 2.43 -6.19
N LEU A 550 17.40 1.20 -6.33
CA LEU A 550 16.92 0.10 -5.50
C LEU A 550 17.40 0.27 -4.05
N VAL A 551 16.58 -0.15 -3.11
CA VAL A 551 16.90 -0.12 -1.68
C VAL A 551 17.41 -1.49 -1.26
N ASP A 552 18.59 -1.51 -0.64
CA ASP A 552 19.10 -2.66 0.09
C ASP A 552 18.67 -2.56 1.55
N TYR A 553 17.85 -3.51 1.98
CA TYR A 553 17.32 -3.52 3.34
C TYR A 553 18.36 -4.03 4.36
N GLY A 554 19.57 -4.40 3.90
CA GLY A 554 20.63 -4.97 4.76
C GLY A 554 20.40 -6.44 5.09
N ASP A 555 19.47 -7.03 4.36
CA ASP A 555 18.89 -8.34 4.55
C ASP A 555 19.67 -9.35 3.69
N THR A 556 20.29 -10.37 4.29
CA THR A 556 20.84 -11.52 3.56
C THR A 556 19.72 -12.21 2.79
N ASP A 557 19.60 -12.05 1.46
CA ASP A 557 18.49 -12.54 0.60
C ASP A 557 17.27 -13.03 1.40
N THR A 558 16.61 -12.10 2.12
CA THR A 558 15.87 -12.49 3.32
C THR A 558 14.57 -13.21 3.00
N TYR A 559 14.14 -13.97 3.99
CA TYR A 559 12.74 -14.23 4.29
C TYR A 559 11.76 -13.16 3.79
N VAL A 560 12.01 -11.88 4.08
CA VAL A 560 11.08 -10.79 3.77
C VAL A 560 11.05 -10.55 2.27
N GLN A 561 12.18 -10.70 1.59
CA GLN A 561 12.25 -10.71 0.12
C GLN A 561 11.53 -11.86 -0.52
N HIS A 562 11.70 -13.05 0.03
CA HIS A 562 10.91 -14.20 -0.38
C HIS A 562 9.41 -13.91 -0.26
N CYS A 563 8.96 -13.37 0.88
CA CYS A 563 7.56 -13.03 1.13
C CYS A 563 7.00 -11.96 0.18
N ILE A 564 7.74 -10.87 -0.05
CA ILE A 564 7.33 -9.82 -0.98
C ILE A 564 7.34 -10.35 -2.42
N GLY A 565 8.29 -11.22 -2.76
CA GLY A 565 8.33 -11.94 -4.02
C GLY A 565 7.08 -12.80 -4.26
N GLN A 566 6.50 -13.39 -3.21
CA GLN A 566 5.20 -14.06 -3.32
C GLN A 566 4.08 -13.09 -3.72
N TRP A 567 4.08 -11.86 -3.21
CA TRP A 567 3.07 -10.86 -3.58
C TRP A 567 3.21 -10.38 -5.04
N ASP A 568 4.43 -10.32 -5.59
CA ASP A 568 4.72 -9.95 -6.99
C ASP A 568 4.84 -11.17 -7.94
N LEU A 569 4.45 -12.37 -7.49
CA LEU A 569 4.68 -13.61 -8.26
C LEU A 569 4.03 -13.57 -9.64
N TYR A 570 2.89 -12.89 -9.77
CA TYR A 570 2.15 -12.73 -11.03
C TYR A 570 2.10 -11.28 -11.46
N LYS A 571 1.90 -11.04 -12.77
CA LYS A 571 1.79 -9.67 -13.31
C LYS A 571 0.33 -9.25 -13.42
N PRO A 572 -0.08 -8.08 -12.86
CA PRO A 572 -1.47 -7.62 -12.85
C PRO A 572 -1.86 -6.98 -14.20
N ILE A 573 -1.68 -7.69 -15.31
CA ILE A 573 -1.90 -7.18 -16.68
C ILE A 573 -3.35 -6.77 -16.98
N GLY A 574 -4.33 -7.21 -16.19
CA GLY A 574 -5.71 -6.75 -16.34
C GLY A 574 -6.07 -5.57 -15.42
N PHE A 575 -5.16 -5.13 -14.55
CA PHE A 575 -5.43 -4.08 -13.60
C PHE A 575 -5.54 -2.72 -14.30
N MET A 576 -6.77 -2.21 -14.39
CA MET A 576 -7.12 -0.98 -15.12
C MET A 576 -6.23 0.22 -14.78
N ALA A 577 -5.77 0.34 -13.53
CA ALA A 577 -4.96 1.49 -13.09
C ALA A 577 -3.51 1.46 -13.63
N LEU A 578 -3.05 0.36 -14.23
CA LEU A 578 -1.78 0.35 -14.96
C LEU A 578 -1.87 1.04 -16.32
N TYR A 579 -3.09 1.34 -16.78
CA TYR A 579 -3.35 1.90 -18.09
C TYR A 579 -3.89 3.33 -17.95
N PRO A 580 -3.57 4.22 -18.91
CA PRO A 580 -4.00 5.62 -18.86
C PRO A 580 -5.48 5.83 -19.23
N PHE A 581 -6.30 4.78 -19.30
CA PHE A 581 -7.68 4.83 -19.82
C PHE A 581 -8.53 5.93 -19.18
N ASN A 582 -8.42 6.12 -17.86
CA ASN A 582 -9.20 7.14 -17.15
C ASN A 582 -8.79 8.57 -17.52
N HIS A 583 -7.54 8.80 -17.92
CA HIS A 583 -7.04 10.13 -18.31
C HIS A 583 -7.46 10.52 -19.72
N GLN A 584 -7.75 9.53 -20.57
CA GLN A 584 -8.17 9.75 -21.95
C GLN A 584 -9.68 9.94 -22.10
N LEU A 585 -10.47 9.54 -21.09
CA LEU A 585 -11.93 9.71 -21.14
C LEU A 585 -12.36 11.18 -20.94
N PRO A 586 -13.37 11.66 -21.68
CA PRO A 586 -14.00 12.93 -21.38
C PRO A 586 -14.54 12.97 -19.96
N VAL A 587 -14.42 14.12 -19.31
CA VAL A 587 -14.87 14.41 -17.94
C VAL A 587 -16.28 13.90 -17.64
N LYS A 588 -17.23 14.23 -18.51
CA LYS A 588 -18.64 13.83 -18.34
C LYS A 588 -18.79 12.31 -18.35
N ALA A 589 -17.95 11.60 -19.11
CA ALA A 589 -17.88 10.15 -19.10
C ALA A 589 -17.30 9.65 -17.77
N VAL A 590 -16.20 10.22 -17.27
CA VAL A 590 -15.62 9.86 -15.95
C VAL A 590 -16.63 10.06 -14.81
N GLN A 591 -17.30 11.21 -14.74
CA GLN A 591 -18.34 11.48 -13.73
C GLN A 591 -19.53 10.51 -13.85
N SER A 592 -19.96 10.21 -15.08
CA SER A 592 -21.01 9.23 -15.34
C SER A 592 -20.57 7.82 -14.89
N ASN A 593 -19.34 7.43 -15.19
CA ASN A 593 -18.75 6.15 -14.81
C ASN A 593 -18.69 6.01 -13.29
N ASN A 594 -18.26 7.05 -12.57
CA ASN A 594 -18.23 7.06 -11.10
C ASN A 594 -19.64 6.90 -10.48
N LYS A 595 -20.67 7.51 -11.08
CA LYS A 595 -22.06 7.32 -10.65
C LYS A 595 -22.56 5.90 -10.91
N VAL A 596 -22.12 5.26 -12.00
CA VAL A 596 -22.44 3.84 -12.26
C VAL A 596 -21.70 2.94 -11.27
N TYR A 597 -20.41 3.19 -11.03
CA TYR A 597 -19.61 2.49 -10.03
C TYR A 597 -20.28 2.51 -8.65
N SER A 598 -20.65 3.70 -8.14
CA SER A 598 -21.30 3.81 -6.83
C SER A 598 -22.58 2.96 -6.75
N ARG A 599 -23.45 3.06 -7.76
CA ARG A 599 -24.73 2.32 -7.80
C ARG A 599 -24.57 0.81 -7.91
N ILE A 600 -23.45 0.34 -8.47
CA ILE A 600 -23.16 -1.07 -8.66
C ILE A 600 -22.35 -1.60 -7.49
N VAL A 601 -21.12 -1.12 -7.31
CA VAL A 601 -20.19 -1.64 -6.32
C VAL A 601 -20.67 -1.26 -4.91
N ASN A 602 -20.72 0.04 -4.60
CA ASN A 602 -20.94 0.52 -3.24
C ASN A 602 -22.38 0.29 -2.73
N GLU A 603 -23.38 0.42 -3.60
CA GLU A 603 -24.80 0.37 -3.19
C GLU A 603 -25.43 -1.01 -3.37
N TYR A 604 -25.00 -1.78 -4.38
CA TYR A 604 -25.63 -3.06 -4.71
C TYR A 604 -24.75 -4.25 -4.30
N MET A 605 -23.55 -4.36 -4.85
CA MET A 605 -22.66 -5.50 -4.59
C MET A 605 -22.25 -5.56 -3.11
N TYR A 606 -21.95 -4.42 -2.47
CA TYR A 606 -21.65 -4.35 -1.04
C TYR A 606 -22.77 -4.92 -0.17
N VAL A 607 -24.02 -4.86 -0.62
CA VAL A 607 -25.18 -5.42 0.10
C VAL A 607 -25.42 -6.88 -0.28
N GLN A 608 -25.29 -7.23 -1.56
CA GLN A 608 -25.66 -8.55 -2.06
C GLN A 608 -24.57 -9.61 -1.82
N VAL A 609 -23.29 -9.27 -2.03
CA VAL A 609 -22.18 -10.22 -1.94
C VAL A 609 -22.05 -10.85 -0.55
N PRO A 610 -22.09 -10.10 0.57
CA PRO A 610 -22.10 -10.71 1.90
C PRO A 610 -23.24 -11.72 2.11
N GLN A 611 -24.39 -11.54 1.45
CA GLN A 611 -25.51 -12.47 1.56
C GLN A 611 -25.25 -13.79 0.85
N PHE A 612 -24.57 -13.78 -0.30
CA PHE A 612 -24.11 -14.99 -0.97
C PHE A 612 -23.05 -15.72 -0.14
N ILE A 613 -22.04 -14.99 0.35
CA ILE A 613 -20.98 -15.56 1.18
C ILE A 613 -21.56 -16.23 2.43
N THR A 614 -22.46 -15.54 3.13
CA THR A 614 -23.07 -16.06 4.38
C THR A 614 -24.19 -17.08 4.16
N GLY A 615 -24.53 -17.42 2.90
CA GLY A 615 -25.59 -18.36 2.55
C GLY A 615 -27.02 -17.85 2.78
N LYS A 616 -27.20 -16.55 3.05
CA LYS A 616 -28.53 -15.91 3.09
C LYS A 616 -29.17 -15.84 1.70
N LYS A 617 -28.34 -15.78 0.66
CA LYS A 617 -28.72 -15.95 -0.75
C LYS A 617 -28.10 -17.20 -1.32
N ASN A 618 -28.79 -17.80 -2.26
CA ASN A 618 -28.38 -19.04 -2.92
C ASN A 618 -27.87 -18.74 -4.34
N LEU A 619 -26.63 -19.17 -4.63
CA LEU A 619 -25.97 -18.91 -5.93
C LEU A 619 -26.68 -19.55 -7.13
N GLU A 620 -27.49 -20.59 -6.95
CA GLU A 620 -28.21 -21.21 -8.08
C GLU A 620 -29.53 -20.52 -8.39
N SER A 621 -30.26 -20.06 -7.37
CA SER A 621 -31.60 -19.48 -7.54
C SER A 621 -31.61 -17.95 -7.59
N ASP A 622 -30.65 -17.27 -6.97
CA ASP A 622 -30.62 -15.81 -6.89
C ASP A 622 -29.66 -15.15 -7.90
N TRP A 623 -28.76 -15.92 -8.54
CA TRP A 623 -27.69 -15.37 -9.40
C TRP A 623 -28.22 -14.66 -10.64
N ASP A 624 -29.13 -15.27 -11.39
CA ASP A 624 -29.69 -14.65 -12.60
C ASP A 624 -30.40 -13.33 -12.29
N THR A 625 -31.08 -13.27 -11.13
CA THR A 625 -31.72 -12.03 -10.65
C THR A 625 -30.67 -10.98 -10.30
N TYR A 626 -29.60 -11.39 -9.63
CA TYR A 626 -28.46 -10.53 -9.30
C TYR A 626 -27.80 -9.93 -10.55
N CYS A 627 -27.49 -10.75 -11.55
CA CYS A 627 -26.91 -10.31 -12.82
C CYS A 627 -27.86 -9.39 -13.60
N ALA A 628 -29.16 -9.72 -13.64
CA ALA A 628 -30.16 -8.88 -14.28
C ALA A 628 -30.25 -7.49 -13.63
N ASP A 629 -30.11 -7.40 -12.30
CA ASP A 629 -30.13 -6.13 -11.58
C ASP A 629 -28.83 -5.32 -11.76
N LEU A 630 -27.66 -5.97 -11.84
CA LEU A 630 -26.41 -5.32 -12.25
C LEU A 630 -26.56 -4.68 -13.64
N LYS A 631 -27.12 -5.44 -14.59
CA LYS A 631 -27.35 -4.98 -15.96
C LYS A 631 -28.28 -3.77 -16.05
N LYS A 632 -29.29 -3.68 -15.17
CA LYS A 632 -30.18 -2.51 -15.08
C LYS A 632 -29.48 -1.25 -14.56
N ARG A 633 -28.37 -1.40 -13.84
CA ARG A 633 -27.61 -0.28 -13.26
C ARG A 633 -26.64 0.38 -14.25
N GLY A 634 -26.39 -0.28 -15.39
CA GLY A 634 -25.90 0.37 -16.60
C GLY A 634 -24.39 0.32 -16.81
N TYR A 635 -23.69 -0.71 -16.31
CA TYR A 635 -22.25 -0.90 -16.58
C TYR A 635 -21.93 -0.95 -18.08
N GLN A 636 -22.88 -1.35 -18.92
CA GLN A 636 -22.70 -1.44 -20.38
C GLN A 636 -22.36 -0.08 -21.00
N LYS A 637 -22.84 1.02 -20.41
CA LYS A 637 -22.47 2.37 -20.87
C LYS A 637 -21.02 2.69 -20.55
N VAL A 638 -20.53 2.20 -19.41
CA VAL A 638 -19.13 2.36 -18.99
C VAL A 638 -18.21 1.57 -19.90
N LEU A 639 -18.54 0.29 -20.16
CA LEU A 639 -17.79 -0.55 -21.09
C LEU A 639 -17.73 0.07 -22.48
N LYS A 640 -18.86 0.57 -22.97
CA LYS A 640 -18.92 1.25 -24.26
C LYS A 640 -17.94 2.42 -24.33
N SER A 641 -17.93 3.30 -23.32
CA SER A 641 -17.02 4.46 -23.29
C SER A 641 -15.54 4.06 -23.36
N PHE A 642 -15.13 3.01 -22.63
CA PHE A 642 -13.74 2.55 -22.66
C PHE A 642 -13.37 1.81 -23.95
N ASN A 643 -14.29 1.01 -24.50
CA ASN A 643 -14.00 0.23 -25.71
C ASN A 643 -14.05 1.09 -26.99
N GLU A 644 -14.83 2.18 -27.01
CA GLU A 644 -14.74 3.18 -28.08
C GLU A 644 -13.36 3.88 -28.06
N LEU A 645 -12.87 4.25 -26.87
CA LEU A 645 -11.53 4.83 -26.70
C LEU A 645 -10.41 3.91 -27.22
N LEU A 646 -10.48 2.60 -26.92
CA LEU A 646 -9.51 1.62 -27.41
C LEU A 646 -9.51 1.47 -28.94
N GLN A 647 -10.68 1.59 -29.57
CA GLN A 647 -10.81 1.51 -31.03
C GLN A 647 -10.26 2.75 -31.74
N GLU A 648 -10.37 3.93 -31.12
CA GLU A 648 -9.79 5.17 -31.65
C GLU A 648 -8.25 5.12 -31.63
N SER A 649 -7.64 4.54 -30.60
CA SER A 649 -6.18 4.38 -30.52
C SER A 649 -5.58 3.36 -31.49
N ASP A 650 -6.34 2.37 -31.95
CA ASP A 650 -5.88 1.37 -32.94
C ASP A 650 -5.93 1.90 -34.38
N ALA A 651 -6.61 3.04 -34.62
CA ALA A 651 -6.81 3.63 -35.93
C ALA A 651 -5.78 4.71 -36.32
N GLU A 652 -4.99 5.17 -35.35
CA GLU A 652 -3.85 6.09 -35.50
C GLU A 652 -2.52 5.32 -35.56
#